data_AF-R0FJI6-F1
#
_entry.id   AF-R0FJI6-F1
#
_cell.length_a   1.000
_cell.length_b   1.000
_cell.length_c   1.000
_cell.angle_alpha   90.00
_cell.angle_beta   90.00
_cell.angle_gamma   90.00
#
_symmetry.space_group_name_H-M   'P 1'
#
loop_
_entity.id
_entity.type
_entity.pdbx_description
1 polymer ?
#
loop_
_entity_poly.entity_id
_entity_poly.type
_entity_poly.pdbx_seq_one_letter_code
_entity_poly.pdbx_strand_id
1 'polypeptide(L)'
;MGENNIHKEQKSLSYDKSNKPFFPSSSPCSFTAMIVLLIFASYLLYSFSFISFLNPYSPSKIPNSLLVPVIRIGSGLRPEEQQPQTELKHIVFGIAASSDLWKHRREYVKTWWQPRHREMKGAVWLDKPVNDSVSSSSSLPRIKISSDTLSFKYRYRSGHRSAIRITRIVSETVRMLNGTEAERNVRWVVMGDDDTVFFTENLVRVLRKYDHKQFYYIGAPSESHLQNLHQFSYGMAYGGGGFAISYPLAKVLEKMQDRCIERYADLYGSDDRVHACMAEIGVPLTKEVGFHQMDVYGNLLGLLSVHPQAPIVSIHHLDVVDPIFPKTDRVNAVKKLMIPAKLDSASLVQQSVCYDTTRQWTMSVSWGYTVQITRTYMPARMMEMPTRTFNDWHKRHDFTNLAFNTRPITYTDCQRPRVFYLSRAFSNSSSDTTITEYLRHDEWYPKCDWGIADPSDINQIVVHKKPNPDRWNKLVIRFVPSQDSKFAFVNAIEVISAPKDLIADVATSVSRDGTDKFNGLAKQAMEVVYRINVGGRKVTPFNDTLWRTWLPDDDFFKTGDGSSEKTYFTGRIKYRSGGASREVGPDNVYNTARVSKRSRGLVDMSWDFPVTAGYKYLIRMHFCDIASKSLGRLYFNVYINGNLAYQDFDLSYAADNVLASPYYIDFVVDPTADYNNNNNNSPSGSPITVSVGPSNKTSVDEGGVDAILNGVEIMKMSNSMGSLAGYVSAETILSSCPNRRNLSIFIAMLAFMCIFMSFYIVAQRKKARDNYGWTKLSLDVLEDHPKSGNQFIARKA
;
A
#
# COMPACT_ATOMS: atom_id res chain seq x y z
N MET A 1 -0.73 60.83 -55.13
CA MET A 1 -1.53 61.91 -54.54
C MET A 1 -2.27 61.33 -53.34
N GLY A 2 -1.91 61.80 -52.12
CA GLY A 2 -2.61 61.62 -50.83
C GLY A 2 -2.71 60.18 -50.31
N GLU A 3 -1.76 59.63 -49.55
CA GLU A 3 -1.47 59.91 -48.12
C GLU A 3 -2.71 59.99 -47.22
N ASN A 4 -2.96 58.91 -46.47
CA ASN A 4 -3.61 58.95 -45.16
C ASN A 4 -2.96 57.90 -44.25
N ASN A 5 -2.05 58.40 -43.41
CA ASN A 5 -1.34 57.69 -42.36
C ASN A 5 -2.28 57.34 -41.20
N ILE A 6 -2.35 56.05 -40.83
CA ILE A 6 -2.75 55.64 -39.48
C ILE A 6 -1.52 55.03 -38.82
N HIS A 7 -0.78 55.88 -38.12
CA HIS A 7 0.25 55.48 -37.17
C HIS A 7 -0.42 54.70 -36.03
N LYS A 8 -0.17 53.38 -35.97
CA LYS A 8 -0.41 52.60 -34.75
C LYS A 8 0.85 52.71 -33.90
N GLU A 9 0.78 53.61 -32.93
CA GLU A 9 1.85 53.91 -31.97
C GLU A 9 2.18 52.65 -31.16
N GLN A 10 3.36 52.08 -31.42
CA GLN A 10 3.95 51.00 -30.65
C GLN A 10 4.62 51.63 -29.43
N LYS A 11 3.85 51.83 -28.35
CA LYS A 11 4.40 52.29 -27.07
C LYS A 11 5.19 51.16 -26.42
N SER A 12 6.51 51.27 -26.46
CA SER A 12 7.45 50.57 -25.61
C SER A 12 7.22 50.99 -24.15
N LEU A 13 6.62 50.13 -23.33
CA LEU A 13 6.69 50.30 -21.88
C LEU A 13 8.00 49.68 -21.38
N SER A 14 9.00 50.55 -21.22
CA SER A 14 10.18 50.33 -20.40
C SER A 14 9.75 49.95 -18.98
N TYR A 15 10.08 48.73 -18.55
CA TYR A 15 9.93 48.33 -17.15
C TYR A 15 11.18 48.80 -16.40
N ASP A 16 11.06 49.98 -15.81
CA ASP A 16 12.14 50.57 -15.02
C ASP A 16 12.33 49.81 -13.71
N LYS A 17 13.59 49.47 -13.40
CA LYS A 17 14.00 48.75 -12.20
C LYS A 17 14.05 49.74 -11.03
N SER A 18 12.96 49.85 -10.27
CA SER A 18 13.05 50.38 -8.90
C SER A 18 11.90 49.90 -8.03
N ASN A 19 12.04 48.72 -7.41
CA ASN A 19 11.22 48.33 -6.27
C ASN A 19 12.09 48.21 -5.02
N LYS A 20 12.15 49.31 -4.26
CA LYS A 20 12.44 49.25 -2.82
C LYS A 20 11.22 48.62 -2.13
N PRO A 21 11.41 47.71 -1.15
CA PRO A 21 10.30 47.05 -0.49
C PRO A 21 9.60 48.01 0.49
N PHE A 22 8.32 48.27 0.23
CA PHE A 22 7.41 48.86 1.21
C PHE A 22 7.01 47.75 2.19
N PHE A 23 7.37 47.91 3.46
CA PHE A 23 6.98 47.03 4.56
C PHE A 23 5.51 47.28 4.94
N PRO A 24 4.64 46.26 5.01
CA PRO A 24 3.51 46.24 5.91
C PRO A 24 3.93 45.61 7.23
N SER A 25 3.58 46.28 8.32
CA SER A 25 3.83 45.94 9.71
C SER A 25 3.34 44.55 10.12
N SER A 26 4.23 43.83 10.82
CA SER A 26 4.00 42.83 11.87
C SER A 26 2.88 41.80 11.65
N SER A 27 3.25 40.64 11.09
CA SER A 27 2.47 39.41 11.13
C SER A 27 2.65 38.67 12.47
N PRO A 28 1.66 37.89 12.97
CA PRO A 28 1.77 37.16 14.24
C PRO A 28 2.71 35.95 14.19
N CYS A 29 3.30 35.63 13.03
CA CYS A 29 4.19 34.48 12.85
C CYS A 29 5.60 34.67 13.44
N SER A 30 6.02 35.90 13.73
CA SER A 30 7.33 36.16 14.36
C SER A 30 7.37 35.75 15.83
N PHE A 31 6.23 35.74 16.53
CA PHE A 31 6.15 35.43 17.96
C PHE A 31 6.07 33.92 18.22
N THR A 32 5.40 33.17 17.34
CA THR A 32 5.36 31.70 17.36
C THR A 32 6.73 31.09 17.05
N ALA A 33 7.52 31.71 16.16
CA ALA A 33 8.89 31.27 15.87
C ALA A 33 9.82 31.41 17.09
N MET A 34 9.68 32.49 17.86
CA MET A 34 10.47 32.72 19.08
C MET A 34 10.13 31.74 20.20
N ILE A 35 8.85 31.39 20.37
CA ILE A 35 8.40 30.41 21.38
C ILE A 35 8.87 28.99 21.02
N VAL A 36 8.79 28.61 19.73
CA VAL A 36 9.29 27.30 19.26
C VAL A 36 10.81 27.20 19.43
N LEU A 37 11.56 28.28 19.18
CA LEU A 37 13.01 28.34 19.42
C LEU A 37 13.37 28.13 20.90
N LEU A 38 12.60 28.70 21.83
CA LEU A 38 12.82 28.53 23.27
C LEU A 38 12.50 27.10 23.75
N ILE A 39 11.44 26.48 23.22
CA ILE A 39 11.10 25.08 23.50
C ILE A 39 12.19 24.15 22.95
N PHE A 40 12.65 24.39 21.72
CA PHE A 40 13.70 23.60 21.09
C PHE A 40 15.04 23.72 21.82
N ALA A 41 15.41 24.93 22.26
CA ALA A 41 16.61 25.16 23.06
C ALA A 41 16.53 24.46 24.44
N SER A 42 15.35 24.45 25.07
CA SER A 42 15.15 23.74 26.35
C SER A 42 15.26 22.21 26.20
N TYR A 43 14.80 21.66 25.07
CA TYR A 43 14.86 20.24 24.76
C TYR A 43 16.29 19.81 24.38
N LEU A 44 17.01 20.66 23.65
CA LEU A 44 18.43 20.45 23.32
C LEU A 44 19.29 20.42 24.59
N LEU A 45 19.12 21.36 25.51
CA LEU A 45 19.84 21.38 26.78
C LEU A 45 19.52 20.14 27.66
N TYR A 46 18.27 19.69 27.64
CA TYR A 46 17.86 18.46 28.33
C TYR A 46 18.49 17.21 27.69
N SER A 47 18.50 17.12 26.36
CA SER A 47 19.09 15.99 25.62
C SER A 47 20.62 15.92 25.71
N PHE A 48 21.33 17.05 25.73
CA PHE A 48 22.78 17.09 25.94
C PHE A 48 23.19 16.59 27.34
N SER A 49 22.34 16.83 28.35
CA SER A 49 22.56 16.28 29.70
C SER A 49 22.38 14.76 29.77
N PHE A 50 21.57 14.18 28.88
CA PHE A 50 21.30 12.74 28.80
C PHE A 50 22.35 11.98 27.97
N ILE A 51 22.87 12.61 26.89
CA ILE A 51 23.87 11.99 26.00
C ILE A 51 25.27 11.94 26.62
N SER A 52 25.55 12.77 27.63
CA SER A 52 26.81 12.71 28.40
C SER A 52 26.94 11.44 29.28
N PHE A 53 25.90 10.61 29.37
CA PHE A 53 25.85 9.43 30.24
C PHE A 53 25.99 8.08 29.52
N LEU A 54 26.09 8.05 28.18
CA LEU A 54 26.15 6.79 27.43
C LEU A 54 27.23 6.86 26.33
N ASN A 55 28.44 6.44 26.69
CA ASN A 55 29.49 6.11 25.74
C ASN A 55 29.28 4.66 25.24
N PRO A 56 29.49 4.33 23.95
CA PRO A 56 28.94 3.13 23.33
C PRO A 56 29.89 1.92 23.27
N TYR A 57 29.31 0.73 23.38
CA TYR A 57 29.91 -0.55 22.97
C TYR A 57 29.65 -0.78 21.47
N SER A 58 30.70 -1.14 20.75
CA SER A 58 30.66 -1.54 19.33
C SER A 58 30.34 -3.04 19.20
N PRO A 59 29.68 -3.47 18.11
CA PRO A 59 29.97 -4.79 17.58
C PRO A 59 30.19 -4.83 16.06
N SER A 60 31.00 -5.82 15.72
CA SER A 60 31.66 -6.14 14.46
C SER A 60 30.80 -6.88 13.42
N LYS A 61 31.14 -6.62 12.15
CA LYS A 61 31.18 -7.46 10.93
C LYS A 61 30.67 -8.92 11.02
N ILE A 62 29.93 -9.36 9.98
CA ILE A 62 30.14 -10.62 9.21
C ILE A 62 29.23 -10.65 7.94
N PRO A 63 29.57 -11.44 6.89
CA PRO A 63 29.43 -11.06 5.47
C PRO A 63 28.36 -11.80 4.64
N ASN A 64 28.18 -11.30 3.41
CA ASN A 64 27.41 -11.79 2.26
C ASN A 64 27.65 -13.26 1.90
N SER A 65 26.58 -13.94 1.42
CA SER A 65 26.59 -14.63 0.12
C SER A 65 25.22 -15.22 -0.26
N LEU A 66 24.98 -15.24 -1.59
CA LEU A 66 24.27 -16.23 -2.42
C LEU A 66 23.07 -15.73 -3.25
N LEU A 67 23.40 -15.41 -4.51
CA LEU A 67 22.51 -15.35 -5.67
C LEU A 67 22.38 -16.75 -6.30
N VAL A 68 21.17 -17.11 -6.76
CA VAL A 68 20.88 -18.20 -7.72
C VAL A 68 19.75 -17.73 -8.67
N PRO A 69 19.73 -18.13 -9.96
CA PRO A 69 19.12 -17.37 -11.07
C PRO A 69 17.71 -17.85 -11.45
N VAL A 70 16.96 -17.02 -12.21
CA VAL A 70 15.65 -17.39 -12.78
C VAL A 70 15.68 -17.35 -14.31
N ILE A 71 15.21 -18.47 -14.86
CA ILE A 71 15.08 -18.86 -16.26
C ILE A 71 13.91 -18.10 -16.93
N ARG A 72 14.12 -17.61 -18.16
CA ARG A 72 13.08 -16.99 -19.01
C ARG A 72 12.28 -18.07 -19.75
N ILE A 73 10.94 -17.98 -19.74
CA ILE A 73 10.06 -18.70 -20.68
C ILE A 73 9.44 -17.70 -21.66
N GLY A 74 9.52 -18.07 -22.94
CA GLY A 74 9.21 -17.26 -24.10
C GLY A 74 7.73 -17.00 -24.35
N SER A 75 7.57 -15.97 -25.18
CA SER A 75 6.41 -15.25 -25.67
C SER A 75 5.49 -16.01 -26.61
N GLY A 76 4.23 -15.56 -26.65
CA GLY A 76 3.46 -15.48 -27.89
C GLY A 76 1.97 -15.28 -27.66
N LEU A 77 1.44 -14.07 -27.88
CA LEU A 77 0.00 -13.88 -28.05
C LEU A 77 -0.31 -12.97 -29.25
N ARG A 78 -1.11 -13.56 -30.14
CA ARG A 78 -1.85 -12.97 -31.26
C ARG A 78 -3.02 -12.10 -30.74
N PRO A 79 -3.66 -11.27 -31.59
CA PRO A 79 -4.74 -10.38 -31.18
C PRO A 79 -5.95 -11.18 -30.65
N GLU A 80 -6.41 -10.87 -29.44
CA GLU A 80 -7.52 -11.55 -28.77
C GLU A 80 -8.87 -11.22 -29.43
N GLU A 81 -9.53 -12.25 -29.96
CA GLU A 81 -10.99 -12.34 -30.00
C GLU A 81 -11.55 -12.02 -28.60
N GLN A 82 -12.47 -11.06 -28.49
CA GLN A 82 -13.14 -10.73 -27.23
C GLN A 82 -13.86 -11.97 -26.69
N GLN A 83 -13.22 -12.67 -25.76
CA GLN A 83 -13.80 -13.84 -25.13
C GLN A 83 -14.99 -13.44 -24.24
N PRO A 84 -16.04 -14.27 -24.18
CA PRO A 84 -17.19 -14.01 -23.30
C PRO A 84 -16.74 -13.91 -21.84
N GLN A 85 -17.26 -12.92 -21.09
CA GLN A 85 -16.86 -12.68 -19.70
C GLN A 85 -17.17 -13.88 -18.78
N THR A 86 -16.40 -14.02 -17.70
CA THR A 86 -16.63 -15.05 -16.68
C THR A 86 -17.97 -14.81 -15.98
N GLU A 87 -18.69 -15.88 -15.67
CA GLU A 87 -20.02 -15.89 -15.05
C GLU A 87 -20.07 -17.05 -14.05
N LEU A 88 -21.09 -17.08 -13.20
CA LEU A 88 -21.22 -18.09 -12.15
C LEU A 88 -21.21 -19.53 -12.70
N LYS A 89 -21.80 -19.76 -13.89
CA LYS A 89 -21.81 -21.06 -14.59
C LYS A 89 -20.44 -21.61 -15.00
N HIS A 90 -19.42 -20.74 -15.00
CA HIS A 90 -18.05 -21.09 -15.33
C HIS A 90 -17.21 -21.46 -14.09
N ILE A 91 -17.80 -21.38 -12.89
CA ILE A 91 -17.13 -21.62 -11.61
C ILE A 91 -17.64 -22.94 -11.02
N VAL A 92 -16.72 -23.77 -10.52
CA VAL A 92 -17.06 -25.00 -9.79
C VAL A 92 -16.54 -24.93 -8.36
N PHE A 93 -17.42 -25.13 -7.39
CA PHE A 93 -17.08 -25.10 -5.96
C PHE A 93 -16.74 -26.50 -5.43
N GLY A 94 -15.58 -26.64 -4.79
CA GLY A 94 -15.23 -27.79 -3.96
C GLY A 94 -15.29 -27.41 -2.49
N ILE A 95 -16.35 -27.84 -1.79
CA ILE A 95 -16.59 -27.46 -0.40
C ILE A 95 -16.05 -28.55 0.53
N ALA A 96 -15.12 -28.20 1.41
CA ALA A 96 -14.59 -29.09 2.43
C ALA A 96 -15.54 -29.18 3.62
N ALA A 97 -15.98 -30.39 3.97
CA ALA A 97 -16.87 -30.59 5.09
C ALA A 97 -16.47 -31.80 5.94
N SER A 98 -16.86 -31.78 7.21
CA SER A 98 -16.77 -32.92 8.13
C SER A 98 -18.16 -33.51 8.34
N SER A 99 -18.31 -34.84 8.29
CA SER A 99 -19.58 -35.53 8.54
C SER A 99 -20.18 -35.16 9.89
N ASP A 100 -19.33 -34.91 10.90
CA ASP A 100 -19.74 -34.65 12.28
C ASP A 100 -20.33 -33.23 12.44
N LEU A 101 -19.80 -32.25 11.69
CA LEU A 101 -20.22 -30.85 11.75
C LEU A 101 -21.28 -30.50 10.69
N TRP A 102 -21.42 -31.34 9.66
CA TRP A 102 -22.26 -31.07 8.48
C TRP A 102 -23.72 -30.77 8.82
N LYS A 103 -24.30 -31.45 9.81
CA LYS A 103 -25.70 -31.26 10.24
C LYS A 103 -26.02 -29.80 10.57
N HIS A 104 -25.07 -29.10 11.20
CA HIS A 104 -25.17 -27.69 11.55
C HIS A 104 -24.65 -26.79 10.42
N ARG A 105 -23.44 -27.06 9.92
CA ARG A 105 -22.74 -26.14 8.99
C ARG A 105 -23.37 -26.06 7.59
N ARG A 106 -24.13 -27.07 7.17
CA ARG A 106 -24.94 -26.99 5.94
C ARG A 106 -25.90 -25.79 5.93
N GLU A 107 -26.31 -25.28 7.09
CA GLU A 107 -27.18 -24.12 7.17
C GLU A 107 -26.48 -22.83 6.72
N TYR A 108 -25.16 -22.71 6.87
CA TYR A 108 -24.38 -21.63 6.27
C TYR A 108 -24.34 -21.75 4.75
N VAL A 109 -24.08 -22.95 4.22
CA VAL A 109 -24.05 -23.21 2.78
C VAL A 109 -25.39 -22.83 2.11
N LYS A 110 -26.52 -23.13 2.76
CA LYS A 110 -27.86 -22.74 2.27
C LYS A 110 -28.07 -21.22 2.13
N THR A 111 -27.27 -20.39 2.82
CA THR A 111 -27.46 -18.93 2.77
C THR A 111 -26.99 -18.32 1.44
N TRP A 112 -26.01 -18.93 0.78
CA TRP A 112 -25.39 -18.41 -0.43
C TRP A 112 -25.48 -19.35 -1.64
N TRP A 113 -25.67 -20.65 -1.42
CA TRP A 113 -25.89 -21.61 -2.51
C TRP A 113 -27.26 -21.40 -3.17
N GLN A 114 -27.27 -21.25 -4.49
CA GLN A 114 -28.48 -20.97 -5.28
C GLN A 114 -28.76 -22.06 -6.31
N PRO A 115 -29.68 -22.99 -6.01
CA PRO A 115 -29.97 -24.10 -6.91
C PRO A 115 -31.04 -23.80 -7.97
N ARG A 116 -31.91 -22.81 -7.72
CA ARG A 116 -33.03 -22.46 -8.61
C ARG A 116 -32.57 -21.95 -9.98
N HIS A 117 -31.34 -21.44 -10.09
CA HIS A 117 -30.80 -20.91 -11.34
C HIS A 117 -30.01 -21.94 -12.16
N ARG A 118 -29.74 -23.16 -11.64
CA ARG A 118 -28.87 -24.19 -12.26
C ARG A 118 -27.47 -23.70 -12.73
N GLU A 119 -27.08 -22.48 -12.35
CA GLU A 119 -25.80 -21.88 -12.71
C GLU A 119 -24.67 -22.37 -11.81
N MET A 120 -24.94 -22.62 -10.53
CA MET A 120 -23.90 -23.05 -9.59
C MET A 120 -23.57 -24.53 -9.75
N LYS A 121 -22.28 -24.83 -9.89
CA LYS A 121 -21.73 -26.18 -10.00
C LYS A 121 -20.80 -26.44 -8.84
N GLY A 122 -20.81 -27.66 -8.31
CA GLY A 122 -19.92 -28.02 -7.21
C GLY A 122 -20.36 -29.24 -6.43
N ALA A 123 -19.55 -29.59 -5.45
CA ALA A 123 -19.81 -30.68 -4.53
C ALA A 123 -19.30 -30.36 -3.12
N VAL A 124 -19.97 -30.93 -2.13
CA VAL A 124 -19.53 -30.99 -0.74
C VAL A 124 -18.80 -32.32 -0.55
N TRP A 125 -17.54 -32.25 -0.14
CA TRP A 125 -16.69 -33.41 0.08
C TRP A 125 -16.60 -33.72 1.57
N LEU A 126 -17.24 -34.82 1.98
CA LEU A 126 -17.25 -35.34 3.34
C LEU A 126 -16.21 -36.45 3.51
N ASP A 127 -15.78 -36.66 4.76
CA ASP A 127 -14.93 -37.78 5.17
C ASP A 127 -15.72 -39.10 5.29
N LYS A 128 -17.01 -39.04 5.66
CA LYS A 128 -17.88 -40.22 5.79
C LYS A 128 -19.30 -39.96 5.28
N PRO A 129 -20.04 -41.01 4.87
CA PRO A 129 -21.47 -40.89 4.56
C PRO A 129 -22.28 -40.36 5.75
N VAL A 130 -23.20 -39.45 5.47
CA VAL A 130 -24.17 -38.93 6.44
C VAL A 130 -25.56 -39.43 6.08
N ASN A 131 -26.31 -39.90 7.09
CA ASN A 131 -27.65 -40.42 6.91
C ASN A 131 -28.63 -39.23 6.87
N ASP A 132 -28.68 -38.54 5.73
CA ASP A 132 -29.37 -37.26 5.60
C ASP A 132 -30.42 -37.32 4.50
N SER A 133 -31.65 -37.70 4.86
CA SER A 133 -32.80 -37.69 3.94
C SER A 133 -33.10 -36.30 3.38
N VAL A 134 -32.61 -35.22 4.02
CA VAL A 134 -32.76 -33.81 3.61
C VAL A 134 -31.75 -33.40 2.53
N SER A 135 -30.66 -34.16 2.35
CA SER A 135 -29.67 -33.93 1.27
C SER A 135 -30.20 -34.23 -0.14
N SER A 136 -31.38 -34.86 -0.23
CA SER A 136 -32.16 -35.03 -1.45
C SER A 136 -32.95 -33.77 -1.85
N SER A 137 -32.99 -32.74 -0.99
CA SER A 137 -33.61 -31.45 -1.32
C SER A 137 -32.74 -30.70 -2.33
N SER A 138 -33.37 -30.05 -3.31
CA SER A 138 -32.69 -29.26 -4.33
C SER A 138 -31.89 -28.07 -3.77
N SER A 139 -31.88 -27.82 -2.46
CA SER A 139 -31.34 -26.61 -1.81
C SER A 139 -29.82 -26.61 -1.56
N LEU A 140 -29.14 -27.75 -1.71
CA LEU A 140 -27.73 -27.93 -1.36
C LEU A 140 -26.90 -28.47 -2.55
N PRO A 141 -25.55 -28.28 -2.55
CA PRO A 141 -24.68 -28.93 -3.51
C PRO A 141 -24.68 -30.47 -3.34
N ARG A 142 -24.26 -31.18 -4.38
CA ARG A 142 -24.18 -32.65 -4.34
C ARG A 142 -23.15 -33.08 -3.29
N ILE A 143 -23.55 -34.03 -2.44
CA ILE A 143 -22.63 -34.65 -1.47
C ILE A 143 -21.77 -35.71 -2.17
N LYS A 144 -20.47 -35.69 -1.88
CA LYS A 144 -19.45 -36.65 -2.32
C LYS A 144 -18.62 -37.08 -1.11
N ILE A 145 -18.08 -38.29 -1.17
CA ILE A 145 -17.16 -38.81 -0.15
C ILE A 145 -15.76 -38.75 -0.72
N SER A 146 -14.84 -38.16 0.04
CA SER A 146 -13.43 -38.12 -0.34
C SER A 146 -12.84 -39.53 -0.39
N SER A 147 -11.91 -39.73 -1.31
CA SER A 147 -11.16 -40.97 -1.47
C SER A 147 -10.25 -41.23 -0.28
N ASP A 148 -9.88 -42.51 -0.11
CA ASP A 148 -9.01 -42.94 0.97
C ASP A 148 -7.63 -42.25 0.92
N THR A 149 -7.11 -41.93 2.11
CA THR A 149 -5.82 -41.24 2.30
C THR A 149 -4.89 -41.99 3.26
N LEU A 150 -5.20 -43.24 3.62
CA LEU A 150 -4.39 -44.05 4.53
C LEU A 150 -2.96 -44.31 4.00
N SER A 151 -2.77 -44.33 2.69
CA SER A 151 -1.44 -44.53 2.06
C SER A 151 -0.47 -43.37 2.25
N PHE A 152 -0.95 -42.13 2.44
CA PHE A 152 -0.09 -40.96 2.53
C PHE A 152 0.64 -40.87 3.88
N LYS A 153 1.89 -40.40 3.88
CA LYS A 153 2.60 -40.13 5.13
C LYS A 153 2.08 -38.85 5.78
N TYR A 154 1.96 -38.86 7.09
CA TYR A 154 1.63 -37.68 7.91
C TYR A 154 2.53 -37.69 9.14
N ARG A 155 3.57 -36.85 9.11
CA ARG A 155 4.65 -36.85 10.10
C ARG A 155 4.53 -35.72 11.13
N TYR A 156 3.68 -34.74 10.88
CA TYR A 156 3.44 -33.66 11.81
C TYR A 156 2.74 -34.17 13.07
N ARG A 157 3.41 -34.10 14.23
CA ARG A 157 2.97 -34.80 15.46
C ARG A 157 1.71 -34.22 16.11
N SER A 158 1.43 -32.94 15.91
CA SER A 158 0.40 -32.21 16.66
C SER A 158 -0.80 -31.78 15.80
N GLY A 159 -0.98 -32.36 14.61
CA GLY A 159 -2.06 -31.98 13.69
C GLY A 159 -2.94 -33.15 13.28
N HIS A 160 -4.09 -32.85 12.69
CA HIS A 160 -5.09 -33.86 12.36
C HIS A 160 -4.92 -34.39 10.93
N ARG A 161 -4.95 -35.72 10.77
CA ARG A 161 -4.73 -36.40 9.47
C ARG A 161 -5.76 -36.03 8.40
N SER A 162 -6.93 -35.53 8.79
CA SER A 162 -7.95 -35.02 7.85
C SER A 162 -7.42 -33.90 6.94
N ALA A 163 -6.35 -33.20 7.32
CA ALA A 163 -5.69 -32.20 6.48
C ALA A 163 -5.26 -32.76 5.11
N ILE A 164 -4.85 -34.03 5.05
CA ILE A 164 -4.48 -34.71 3.78
C ILE A 164 -5.69 -34.75 2.84
N ARG A 165 -6.85 -35.13 3.39
CA ARG A 165 -8.11 -35.23 2.64
C ARG A 165 -8.52 -33.85 2.12
N ILE A 166 -8.50 -32.84 2.99
CA ILE A 166 -8.89 -31.46 2.63
C ILE A 166 -7.98 -30.92 1.53
N THR A 167 -6.67 -31.20 1.59
CA THR A 167 -5.70 -30.83 0.54
C THR A 167 -6.15 -31.31 -0.84
N ARG A 168 -6.78 -32.49 -0.94
CA ARG A 168 -7.14 -33.15 -2.21
C ARG A 168 -8.45 -32.67 -2.82
N ILE A 169 -9.22 -31.81 -2.15
CA ILE A 169 -10.57 -31.42 -2.59
C ILE A 169 -10.60 -30.78 -3.98
N VAL A 170 -9.61 -29.95 -4.31
CA VAL A 170 -9.48 -29.36 -5.65
C VAL A 170 -9.32 -30.46 -6.69
N SER A 171 -8.40 -31.40 -6.45
CA SER A 171 -8.13 -32.53 -7.35
C SER A 171 -9.32 -33.48 -7.47
N GLU A 172 -10.01 -33.77 -6.36
CA GLU A 172 -11.23 -34.58 -6.36
C GLU A 172 -12.35 -33.91 -7.15
N THR A 173 -12.47 -32.58 -7.05
CA THR A 173 -13.42 -31.78 -7.83
C THR A 173 -13.06 -31.78 -9.31
N VAL A 174 -11.78 -31.70 -9.67
CA VAL A 174 -11.33 -31.83 -11.07
C VAL A 174 -11.63 -33.23 -11.62
N ARG A 175 -11.36 -34.29 -10.87
CA ARG A 175 -11.68 -35.68 -11.24
C ARG A 175 -13.18 -35.90 -11.44
N MET A 176 -14.02 -35.25 -10.63
CA MET A 176 -15.47 -35.28 -10.79
C MET A 176 -15.93 -34.65 -12.12
N LEU A 177 -15.20 -33.66 -12.63
CA LEU A 177 -15.54 -32.98 -13.88
C LEU A 177 -15.00 -33.69 -15.12
N ASN A 178 -13.89 -34.44 -14.98
CA ASN A 178 -13.16 -35.02 -16.11
C ASN A 178 -14.06 -35.91 -16.99
N GLY A 179 -14.11 -35.60 -18.29
CA GLY A 179 -14.90 -36.34 -19.27
C GLY A 179 -16.40 -36.01 -19.27
N THR A 180 -16.85 -35.04 -18.46
CA THR A 180 -18.25 -34.59 -18.45
C THR A 180 -18.49 -33.44 -19.41
N GLU A 181 -19.72 -33.27 -19.91
CA GLU A 181 -20.08 -32.11 -20.72
C GLU A 181 -19.88 -30.78 -19.96
N ALA A 182 -20.10 -30.80 -18.65
CA ALA A 182 -19.94 -29.64 -17.78
C ALA A 182 -18.50 -29.10 -17.76
N GLU A 183 -17.50 -29.96 -18.00
CA GLU A 183 -16.07 -29.63 -18.01
C GLU A 183 -15.71 -28.55 -19.04
N ARG A 184 -16.34 -28.61 -20.22
CA ARG A 184 -16.00 -27.75 -21.37
C ARG A 184 -16.15 -26.26 -21.08
N ASN A 185 -17.00 -25.93 -20.10
CA ASN A 185 -17.32 -24.56 -19.72
C ASN A 185 -16.72 -24.16 -18.37
N VAL A 186 -15.83 -24.96 -17.77
CA VAL A 186 -15.19 -24.61 -16.49
C VAL A 186 -13.99 -23.71 -16.73
N ARG A 187 -13.95 -22.59 -16.00
CA ARG A 187 -12.84 -21.62 -16.01
C ARG A 187 -12.11 -21.55 -14.69
N TRP A 188 -12.83 -21.76 -13.59
CA TRP A 188 -12.31 -21.63 -12.23
C TRP A 188 -12.81 -22.77 -11.34
N VAL A 189 -11.91 -23.28 -10.48
CA VAL A 189 -12.26 -24.14 -9.35
C VAL A 189 -12.06 -23.34 -8.08
N VAL A 190 -13.09 -23.23 -7.26
CA VAL A 190 -13.09 -22.47 -6.02
C VAL A 190 -13.18 -23.44 -4.86
N MET A 191 -12.27 -23.34 -3.90
CA MET A 191 -12.28 -24.12 -2.68
C MET A 191 -12.72 -23.24 -1.52
N GLY A 192 -13.46 -23.82 -0.58
CA GLY A 192 -13.80 -23.23 0.71
C GLY A 192 -14.31 -24.29 1.68
N ASP A 193 -14.40 -23.96 2.95
CA ASP A 193 -14.92 -24.86 3.98
C ASP A 193 -16.46 -24.74 4.13
N ASP A 194 -17.07 -25.66 4.88
CA ASP A 194 -18.52 -25.73 5.10
C ASP A 194 -19.10 -24.61 5.98
N ASP A 195 -18.26 -23.90 6.73
CA ASP A 195 -18.58 -22.64 7.42
C ASP A 195 -18.09 -21.39 6.68
N THR A 196 -17.70 -21.53 5.41
CA THR A 196 -17.36 -20.40 4.52
C THR A 196 -18.61 -19.89 3.81
N VAL A 197 -18.82 -18.58 3.86
CA VAL A 197 -19.92 -17.92 3.17
C VAL A 197 -19.37 -17.07 2.03
N PHE A 198 -19.76 -17.40 0.80
CA PHE A 198 -19.34 -16.67 -0.40
C PHE A 198 -20.39 -15.65 -0.86
N PHE A 199 -19.92 -14.45 -1.22
CA PHE A 199 -20.69 -13.45 -1.97
C PHE A 199 -20.42 -13.67 -3.47
N THR A 200 -21.17 -14.58 -4.08
CA THR A 200 -20.89 -15.14 -5.42
C THR A 200 -20.78 -14.10 -6.53
N GLU A 201 -21.59 -13.04 -6.50
CA GLU A 201 -21.50 -11.94 -7.47
C GLU A 201 -20.16 -11.19 -7.38
N ASN A 202 -19.68 -10.97 -6.15
CA ASN A 202 -18.39 -10.33 -5.91
C ASN A 202 -17.24 -11.27 -6.30
N LEU A 203 -17.37 -12.57 -6.05
CA LEU A 203 -16.41 -13.57 -6.53
C LEU A 203 -16.29 -13.56 -8.06
N VAL A 204 -17.42 -13.60 -8.79
CA VAL A 204 -17.42 -13.51 -10.26
C VAL A 204 -16.76 -12.21 -10.71
N ARG A 205 -17.07 -11.09 -10.06
CA ARG A 205 -16.46 -9.79 -10.37
C ARG A 205 -14.94 -9.80 -10.20
N VAL A 206 -14.43 -10.43 -9.14
CA VAL A 206 -12.99 -10.56 -8.92
C VAL A 206 -12.35 -11.42 -10.00
N LEU A 207 -12.96 -12.56 -10.34
CA LEU A 207 -12.41 -13.50 -11.33
C LEU A 207 -12.46 -12.97 -12.78
N ARG A 208 -13.34 -12.00 -13.08
CA ARG A 208 -13.36 -11.30 -14.39
C ARG A 208 -12.10 -10.48 -14.66
N LYS A 209 -11.31 -10.14 -13.64
CA LYS A 209 -10.05 -9.39 -13.80
C LYS A 209 -8.94 -10.22 -14.45
N TYR A 210 -9.08 -11.54 -14.47
CA TYR A 210 -7.99 -12.46 -14.80
C TYR A 210 -8.31 -13.31 -16.04
N ASP A 211 -7.29 -13.54 -16.87
CA ASP A 211 -7.39 -14.50 -17.97
C ASP A 211 -7.35 -15.93 -17.43
N HIS A 212 -8.53 -16.55 -17.39
CA HIS A 212 -8.73 -17.92 -16.91
C HIS A 212 -7.93 -19.00 -17.68
N LYS A 213 -7.33 -18.68 -18.82
CA LYS A 213 -6.45 -19.59 -19.57
C LYS A 213 -5.03 -19.65 -19.02
N GLN A 214 -4.61 -18.64 -18.25
CA GLN A 214 -3.30 -18.62 -17.56
C GLN A 214 -3.39 -19.30 -16.20
N PHE A 215 -2.22 -19.56 -15.60
CA PHE A 215 -2.14 -20.11 -14.25
C PHE A 215 -2.32 -19.01 -13.20
N TYR A 216 -3.42 -19.12 -12.46
CA TYR A 216 -3.73 -18.23 -11.35
C TYR A 216 -4.14 -19.02 -10.11
N TYR A 217 -3.50 -18.69 -8.99
CA TYR A 217 -3.88 -19.07 -7.64
C TYR A 217 -4.27 -17.80 -6.89
N ILE A 218 -5.57 -17.61 -6.64
CA ILE A 218 -6.15 -16.33 -6.18
C ILE A 218 -6.78 -16.51 -4.80
N GLY A 219 -6.44 -15.64 -3.85
CA GLY A 219 -7.01 -15.65 -2.50
C GLY A 219 -6.33 -14.62 -1.61
N ALA A 220 -6.40 -14.79 -0.29
CA ALA A 220 -5.77 -13.90 0.68
C ALA A 220 -5.01 -14.66 1.78
N PRO A 221 -3.95 -14.05 2.33
CA PRO A 221 -3.37 -14.48 3.58
C PRO A 221 -4.32 -14.22 4.76
N SER A 222 -4.02 -14.78 5.92
CA SER A 222 -4.80 -14.62 7.15
C SER A 222 -4.74 -13.19 7.69
N GLU A 223 -5.76 -12.78 8.43
CA GLU A 223 -5.76 -11.55 9.24
C GLU A 223 -4.72 -11.58 10.38
N SER A 224 -4.13 -12.74 10.70
CA SER A 224 -3.13 -12.90 11.74
C SER A 224 -1.70 -12.89 11.19
N HIS A 225 -0.90 -11.95 11.68
CA HIS A 225 0.53 -11.86 11.42
C HIS A 225 1.28 -13.12 11.87
N LEU A 226 0.92 -13.68 13.03
CA LEU A 226 1.55 -14.89 13.56
C LEU A 226 1.29 -16.10 12.65
N GLN A 227 0.05 -16.25 12.19
CA GLN A 227 -0.30 -17.31 11.23
C GLN A 227 0.51 -17.16 9.94
N ASN A 228 0.65 -15.95 9.41
CA ASN A 228 1.33 -15.71 8.14
C ASN A 228 2.87 -15.77 8.20
N LEU A 229 3.50 -15.40 9.31
CA LEU A 229 4.96 -15.40 9.44
C LEU A 229 5.53 -16.66 10.10
N HIS A 230 4.97 -17.04 11.24
CA HIS A 230 5.59 -18.05 12.10
C HIS A 230 5.07 -19.46 11.80
N GLN A 231 3.81 -19.56 11.40
CA GLN A 231 3.15 -20.86 11.21
C GLN A 231 3.07 -21.28 9.74
N PHE A 232 2.81 -20.34 8.83
CA PHE A 232 2.57 -20.61 7.41
C PHE A 232 3.31 -19.61 6.51
N SER A 233 2.60 -18.83 5.68
CA SER A 233 3.21 -17.94 4.70
C SER A 233 2.28 -16.80 4.24
N TYR A 234 2.85 -15.60 4.06
CA TYR A 234 2.20 -14.50 3.32
C TYR A 234 1.99 -14.78 1.82
N GLY A 235 2.58 -15.86 1.30
CA GLY A 235 2.42 -16.34 -0.08
C GLY A 235 1.33 -17.40 -0.25
N MET A 236 0.59 -17.72 0.82
CA MET A 236 -0.47 -18.75 0.82
C MET A 236 -1.86 -18.12 0.87
N ALA A 237 -2.81 -18.66 0.10
CA ALA A 237 -4.23 -18.41 0.36
C ALA A 237 -4.73 -19.42 1.38
N TYR A 238 -5.44 -18.94 2.39
CA TYR A 238 -6.07 -19.78 3.39
C TYR A 238 -7.37 -20.39 2.84
N GLY A 239 -7.52 -21.70 2.98
CA GLY A 239 -8.60 -22.49 2.41
C GLY A 239 -9.95 -22.13 3.00
N GLY A 240 -10.01 -21.86 4.31
CA GLY A 240 -11.22 -21.40 4.99
C GLY A 240 -11.73 -20.07 4.44
N GLY A 241 -10.84 -19.09 4.25
CA GLY A 241 -11.17 -17.82 3.62
C GLY A 241 -11.57 -17.97 2.16
N GLY A 242 -11.29 -19.13 1.57
CA GLY A 242 -11.58 -19.48 0.20
C GLY A 242 -10.46 -19.05 -0.74
N PHE A 243 -10.27 -19.84 -1.79
CA PHE A 243 -9.38 -19.48 -2.89
C PHE A 243 -9.91 -20.00 -4.22
N ALA A 244 -9.49 -19.36 -5.31
CA ALA A 244 -9.82 -19.74 -6.68
C ALA A 244 -8.55 -20.15 -7.44
N ILE A 245 -8.66 -21.23 -8.20
CA ILE A 245 -7.62 -21.70 -9.11
C ILE A 245 -8.17 -21.71 -10.53
N SER A 246 -7.42 -21.16 -11.48
CA SER A 246 -7.74 -21.27 -12.91
C SER A 246 -7.80 -22.74 -13.33
N TYR A 247 -8.77 -23.13 -14.15
CA TYR A 247 -8.99 -24.53 -14.49
C TYR A 247 -7.76 -25.25 -15.09
N PRO A 248 -6.94 -24.63 -15.97
CA PRO A 248 -5.69 -25.23 -16.43
C PRO A 248 -4.72 -25.57 -15.30
N LEU A 249 -4.55 -24.67 -14.32
CA LEU A 249 -3.72 -24.92 -13.14
C LEU A 249 -4.29 -26.02 -12.26
N ALA A 250 -5.62 -26.08 -12.10
CA ALA A 250 -6.27 -27.14 -11.33
C ALA A 250 -6.00 -28.54 -11.94
N LYS A 251 -5.95 -28.65 -13.28
CA LYS A 251 -5.57 -29.89 -13.97
C LYS A 251 -4.10 -30.27 -13.74
N VAL A 252 -3.20 -29.29 -13.71
CA VAL A 252 -1.78 -29.55 -13.41
C VAL A 252 -1.64 -30.03 -11.97
N LEU A 253 -2.28 -29.33 -11.02
CA LEU A 253 -2.30 -29.71 -9.62
C LEU A 253 -2.79 -31.15 -9.45
N GLU A 254 -3.95 -31.50 -10.03
CA GLU A 254 -4.56 -32.84 -9.93
C GLU A 254 -3.59 -33.97 -10.30
N LYS A 255 -2.80 -33.79 -11.36
CA LYS A 255 -1.84 -34.80 -11.84
C LYS A 255 -0.62 -34.98 -10.95
N MET A 256 -0.27 -33.98 -10.13
CA MET A 256 0.95 -34.03 -9.31
C MET A 256 0.70 -34.02 -7.80
N GLN A 257 -0.51 -33.65 -7.37
CA GLN A 257 -0.78 -33.33 -5.97
C GLN A 257 -0.51 -34.52 -5.04
N ASP A 258 -0.85 -35.74 -5.45
CA ASP A 258 -0.61 -36.92 -4.62
C ASP A 258 0.90 -37.12 -4.31
N ARG A 259 1.79 -36.90 -5.31
CA ARG A 259 3.25 -36.93 -5.10
C ARG A 259 3.75 -35.74 -4.29
N CYS A 260 3.15 -34.57 -4.46
CA CYS A 260 3.45 -33.39 -3.66
C CYS A 260 3.12 -33.61 -2.18
N ILE A 261 1.94 -34.19 -1.88
CA ILE A 261 1.51 -34.54 -0.52
C ILE A 261 2.51 -35.50 0.15
N GLU A 262 3.05 -36.47 -0.59
CA GLU A 262 4.06 -37.38 -0.07
C GLU A 262 5.38 -36.69 0.28
N ARG A 263 5.83 -35.73 -0.55
CA ARG A 263 7.03 -34.92 -0.29
C ARG A 263 6.88 -34.03 0.93
N TYR A 264 5.71 -33.40 1.07
CA TYR A 264 5.39 -32.49 2.17
C TYR A 264 4.57 -33.14 3.28
N ALA A 265 4.92 -34.39 3.63
CA ALA A 265 4.26 -35.15 4.70
C ALA A 265 4.41 -34.50 6.10
N ASP A 266 5.41 -33.62 6.25
CA ASP A 266 5.76 -32.91 7.48
C ASP A 266 4.99 -31.60 7.67
N LEU A 267 4.24 -31.10 6.67
CA LEU A 267 3.43 -29.88 6.80
C LEU A 267 2.13 -30.14 7.58
N TYR A 268 1.74 -29.16 8.41
CA TYR A 268 0.61 -29.25 9.34
C TYR A 268 -0.76 -29.29 8.64
N GLY A 269 -1.07 -28.27 7.85
CA GLY A 269 -2.42 -28.00 7.36
C GLY A 269 -2.63 -28.35 5.89
N SER A 270 -3.88 -28.31 5.43
CA SER A 270 -4.21 -28.43 4.01
C SER A 270 -3.66 -27.27 3.20
N ASP A 271 -3.80 -26.06 3.73
CA ASP A 271 -3.51 -24.82 3.01
C ASP A 271 -2.03 -24.71 2.71
N ASP A 272 -1.21 -25.05 3.70
CA ASP A 272 0.24 -25.10 3.62
C ASP A 272 0.72 -26.10 2.55
N ARG A 273 0.07 -27.27 2.47
CA ARG A 273 0.34 -28.27 1.43
C ARG A 273 -0.09 -27.81 0.05
N VAL A 274 -1.26 -27.17 -0.08
CA VAL A 274 -1.70 -26.59 -1.36
C VAL A 274 -0.69 -25.55 -1.82
N HIS A 275 -0.26 -24.64 -0.93
CA HIS A 275 0.76 -23.64 -1.21
C HIS A 275 2.11 -24.27 -1.60
N ALA A 276 2.57 -25.31 -0.90
CA ALA A 276 3.78 -26.03 -1.27
C ALA A 276 3.68 -26.64 -2.68
N CYS A 277 2.53 -27.22 -3.04
CA CYS A 277 2.30 -27.72 -4.40
C CYS A 277 2.27 -26.58 -5.44
N MET A 278 1.69 -25.42 -5.11
CA MET A 278 1.72 -24.26 -6.00
C MET A 278 3.13 -23.73 -6.21
N ALA A 279 3.95 -23.72 -5.16
CA ALA A 279 5.35 -23.32 -5.22
C ALA A 279 6.17 -24.28 -6.12
N GLU A 280 5.92 -25.60 -6.06
CA GLU A 280 6.56 -26.55 -6.97
C GLU A 280 6.15 -26.36 -8.44
N ILE A 281 4.91 -25.95 -8.69
CA ILE A 281 4.44 -25.61 -10.04
C ILE A 281 5.03 -24.26 -10.50
N GLY A 282 5.48 -23.42 -9.57
CA GLY A 282 6.01 -22.08 -9.84
C GLY A 282 4.92 -21.01 -9.96
N VAL A 283 3.75 -21.22 -9.34
CA VAL A 283 2.63 -20.26 -9.37
C VAL A 283 2.51 -19.56 -8.03
N PRO A 284 2.76 -18.23 -7.95
CA PRO A 284 2.61 -17.48 -6.71
C PRO A 284 1.15 -17.12 -6.44
N LEU A 285 0.86 -16.77 -5.18
CA LEU A 285 -0.43 -16.23 -4.79
C LEU A 285 -0.70 -14.86 -5.43
N THR A 286 -1.83 -14.76 -6.11
CA THR A 286 -2.46 -13.52 -6.54
C THR A 286 -3.39 -13.03 -5.43
N LYS A 287 -2.98 -11.97 -4.74
CA LYS A 287 -3.66 -11.48 -3.53
C LYS A 287 -4.93 -10.69 -3.84
N GLU A 288 -6.05 -11.13 -3.29
CA GLU A 288 -7.35 -10.45 -3.35
C GLU A 288 -7.89 -10.25 -1.93
N VAL A 289 -7.88 -9.01 -1.44
CA VAL A 289 -8.15 -8.68 -0.03
C VAL A 289 -9.59 -8.92 0.43
N GLY A 290 -10.50 -9.29 -0.47
CA GLY A 290 -11.89 -9.58 -0.15
C GLY A 290 -12.16 -11.02 0.31
N PHE A 291 -11.17 -11.91 0.23
CA PHE A 291 -11.23 -13.24 0.83
C PHE A 291 -10.81 -13.12 2.30
N HIS A 292 -11.67 -13.53 3.24
CA HIS A 292 -11.40 -13.42 4.67
C HIS A 292 -11.41 -14.78 5.36
N GLN A 293 -10.25 -15.18 5.86
CA GLN A 293 -10.09 -16.34 6.74
C GLN A 293 -10.75 -16.07 8.11
N MET A 294 -10.78 -14.80 8.53
CA MET A 294 -11.36 -14.36 9.78
C MET A 294 -10.69 -15.00 10.99
N ASP A 295 -9.35 -15.12 10.96
CA ASP A 295 -8.52 -15.61 12.08
C ASP A 295 -8.43 -14.55 13.21
N VAL A 296 -9.60 -14.21 13.75
CA VAL A 296 -9.82 -13.29 14.86
C VAL A 296 -10.91 -13.88 15.76
N TYR A 297 -11.01 -13.41 17.00
CA TYR A 297 -12.01 -13.89 17.95
C TYR A 297 -12.92 -12.75 18.45
N GLY A 298 -14.20 -13.04 18.72
CA GLY A 298 -15.15 -12.08 19.28
C GLY A 298 -15.87 -11.24 18.21
N ASN A 299 -16.02 -9.94 18.46
CA ASN A 299 -16.94 -9.09 17.69
C ASN A 299 -16.30 -8.49 16.44
N LEU A 300 -16.80 -8.88 15.26
CA LEU A 300 -16.34 -8.43 13.94
C LEU A 300 -16.74 -6.99 13.56
N LEU A 301 -17.41 -6.24 14.44
CA LEU A 301 -17.88 -4.88 14.18
C LEU A 301 -16.80 -3.99 13.57
N GLY A 302 -15.61 -3.93 14.16
CA GLY A 302 -14.52 -3.09 13.66
C GLY A 302 -14.04 -3.48 12.27
N LEU A 303 -13.96 -4.78 11.98
CA LEU A 303 -13.43 -5.32 10.73
C LEU A 303 -14.42 -5.15 9.57
N LEU A 304 -15.70 -5.51 9.78
CA LEU A 304 -16.73 -5.39 8.74
C LEU A 304 -17.25 -3.96 8.57
N SER A 305 -17.20 -3.10 9.59
CA SER A 305 -17.63 -1.69 9.43
C SER A 305 -16.63 -0.86 8.62
N VAL A 306 -15.39 -1.33 8.51
CA VAL A 306 -14.26 -0.64 7.88
C VAL A 306 -13.58 -1.60 6.91
N HIS A 307 -14.37 -2.35 6.15
CA HIS A 307 -13.84 -3.27 5.15
C HIS A 307 -13.00 -2.47 4.13
N PRO A 308 -11.82 -2.97 3.71
CA PRO A 308 -10.98 -2.33 2.70
C PRO A 308 -11.76 -2.00 1.41
N GLN A 309 -11.24 -1.07 0.60
CA GLN A 309 -11.85 -0.71 -0.70
C GLN A 309 -11.66 -1.84 -1.74
N ALA A 310 -12.40 -2.92 -1.56
CA ALA A 310 -12.50 -4.07 -2.43
C ALA A 310 -13.87 -4.76 -2.22
N PRO A 311 -14.39 -5.51 -3.20
CA PRO A 311 -15.57 -6.34 -2.98
C PRO A 311 -15.29 -7.37 -1.88
N ILE A 312 -16.16 -7.48 -0.88
CA ILE A 312 -16.12 -8.62 0.04
C ILE A 312 -16.50 -9.90 -0.72
N VAL A 313 -15.63 -10.91 -0.70
CA VAL A 313 -15.78 -12.14 -1.49
C VAL A 313 -16.24 -13.28 -0.61
N SER A 314 -15.67 -13.42 0.58
CA SER A 314 -15.99 -14.52 1.49
C SER A 314 -15.63 -14.17 2.93
N ILE A 315 -16.33 -14.83 3.86
CA ILE A 315 -16.05 -14.79 5.29
C ILE A 315 -16.06 -16.22 5.85
N HIS A 316 -15.21 -16.49 6.83
CA HIS A 316 -15.00 -17.81 7.40
C HIS A 316 -14.99 -17.77 8.94
N HIS A 317 -14.81 -18.93 9.59
CA HIS A 317 -14.77 -19.10 11.05
C HIS A 317 -15.97 -18.52 11.80
N LEU A 318 -17.16 -18.56 11.19
CA LEU A 318 -18.39 -18.02 11.77
C LEU A 318 -18.77 -18.67 13.10
N ASP A 319 -18.36 -19.92 13.33
CA ASP A 319 -18.59 -20.64 14.59
C ASP A 319 -17.73 -20.13 15.75
N VAL A 320 -16.62 -19.46 15.44
CA VAL A 320 -15.61 -18.98 16.40
C VAL A 320 -15.91 -17.55 16.84
N VAL A 321 -16.36 -16.72 15.90
CA VAL A 321 -16.69 -15.31 16.13
C VAL A 321 -18.09 -15.12 16.72
N ASP A 322 -18.34 -13.93 17.27
CA ASP A 322 -19.68 -13.53 17.69
C ASP A 322 -20.61 -13.37 16.46
N PRO A 323 -21.93 -13.55 16.61
CA PRO A 323 -22.85 -13.28 15.52
C PRO A 323 -22.68 -11.86 14.96
N ILE A 324 -22.65 -11.74 13.63
CA ILE A 324 -22.43 -10.47 12.90
C ILE A 324 -23.40 -9.36 13.37
N PHE A 325 -24.64 -9.75 13.70
CA PHE A 325 -25.65 -8.89 14.29
C PHE A 325 -25.93 -9.29 15.74
N PRO A 326 -26.01 -8.33 16.67
CA PRO A 326 -26.29 -8.64 18.07
C PRO A 326 -27.70 -9.25 18.24
N LYS A 327 -27.87 -10.07 19.28
CA LYS A 327 -29.15 -10.74 19.64
C LYS A 327 -29.75 -11.59 18.50
N THR A 328 -28.92 -12.03 17.57
CA THR A 328 -29.29 -12.89 16.43
C THR A 328 -28.40 -14.12 16.44
N ASP A 329 -28.89 -15.30 16.09
CA ASP A 329 -28.02 -16.46 15.87
C ASP A 329 -27.16 -16.29 14.60
N ARG A 330 -26.07 -17.04 14.51
CA ARG A 330 -25.06 -16.90 13.43
C ARG A 330 -25.66 -17.09 12.04
N VAL A 331 -26.49 -18.11 11.84
CA VAL A 331 -27.09 -18.41 10.53
C VAL A 331 -28.06 -17.30 10.12
N ASN A 332 -28.95 -16.88 11.01
CA ASN A 332 -29.88 -15.79 10.69
C ASN A 332 -29.17 -14.44 10.54
N ALA A 333 -28.06 -14.22 11.24
CA ALA A 333 -27.20 -13.05 11.04
C ALA A 333 -26.62 -13.02 9.62
N VAL A 334 -26.12 -14.15 9.11
CA VAL A 334 -25.66 -14.26 7.71
C VAL A 334 -26.82 -14.04 6.73
N LYS A 335 -27.98 -14.69 6.95
CA LYS A 335 -29.17 -14.49 6.09
C LYS A 335 -29.56 -13.01 6.02
N LYS A 336 -29.47 -12.30 7.14
CA LYS A 336 -29.75 -10.86 7.21
C LYS A 336 -28.73 -10.04 6.42
N LEU A 337 -27.44 -10.39 6.48
CA LEU A 337 -26.39 -9.74 5.67
C LEU A 337 -26.56 -10.02 4.16
N MET A 338 -27.11 -11.18 3.79
CA MET A 338 -27.38 -11.53 2.39
C MET A 338 -28.53 -10.74 1.76
N ILE A 339 -29.40 -10.09 2.55
CA ILE A 339 -30.49 -9.26 2.02
C ILE A 339 -29.94 -8.05 1.24
N PRO A 340 -29.14 -7.13 1.84
CA PRO A 340 -28.52 -6.03 1.09
C PRO A 340 -27.53 -6.54 0.04
N ALA A 341 -26.86 -7.68 0.26
CA ALA A 341 -25.98 -8.28 -0.74
C ALA A 341 -26.70 -8.57 -2.07
N LYS A 342 -27.97 -8.99 -2.02
CA LYS A 342 -28.80 -9.22 -3.22
C LYS A 342 -29.24 -7.93 -3.90
N LEU A 343 -29.27 -6.81 -3.17
CA LEU A 343 -29.67 -5.51 -3.73
C LEU A 343 -28.48 -4.80 -4.41
N ASP A 344 -27.29 -4.85 -3.82
CA ASP A 344 -26.05 -4.30 -4.38
C ASP A 344 -24.82 -4.91 -3.69
N SER A 345 -24.45 -6.13 -4.12
CA SER A 345 -23.30 -6.87 -3.59
C SER A 345 -21.99 -6.09 -3.66
N ALA A 346 -21.81 -5.29 -4.72
CA ALA A 346 -20.59 -4.53 -4.94
C ALA A 346 -20.36 -3.50 -3.82
N SER A 347 -21.43 -2.96 -3.23
CA SER A 347 -21.36 -1.95 -2.18
C SER A 347 -21.44 -2.51 -0.76
N LEU A 348 -21.65 -3.83 -0.59
CA LEU A 348 -21.78 -4.46 0.70
C LEU A 348 -20.56 -4.21 1.59
N VAL A 349 -20.80 -3.83 2.85
CA VAL A 349 -19.83 -3.47 3.90
C VAL A 349 -18.87 -2.32 3.58
N GLN A 350 -19.05 -1.65 2.43
CA GLN A 350 -18.18 -0.57 2.03
C GLN A 350 -18.46 0.68 2.85
N GLN A 351 -17.40 1.27 3.38
CA GLN A 351 -17.47 2.44 4.25
C GLN A 351 -17.64 3.73 3.44
N SER A 352 -18.46 4.64 3.96
CA SER A 352 -18.54 6.04 3.57
C SER A 352 -18.50 6.92 4.82
N VAL A 353 -17.63 7.92 4.84
CA VAL A 353 -17.46 8.83 5.98
C VAL A 353 -18.08 10.19 5.64
N CYS A 354 -18.92 10.69 6.54
CA CYS A 354 -19.60 11.98 6.43
C CYS A 354 -19.35 12.81 7.69
N TYR A 355 -19.29 14.13 7.55
CA TYR A 355 -19.08 15.06 8.66
C TYR A 355 -20.30 15.97 8.83
N ASP A 356 -20.90 15.95 10.02
CA ASP A 356 -21.92 16.93 10.41
C ASP A 356 -21.20 18.10 11.08
N THR A 357 -20.99 19.17 10.35
CA THR A 357 -20.28 20.36 10.84
C THR A 357 -21.07 21.13 11.90
N THR A 358 -22.40 21.01 11.90
CA THR A 358 -23.29 21.71 12.83
C THR A 358 -23.25 21.04 14.21
N ARG A 359 -23.31 19.71 14.22
CA ARG A 359 -23.28 18.92 15.47
C ARG A 359 -21.88 18.42 15.85
N GLN A 360 -20.88 18.69 15.01
CA GLN A 360 -19.50 18.23 15.18
C GLN A 360 -19.40 16.69 15.29
N TRP A 361 -20.19 15.99 14.47
CA TRP A 361 -20.19 14.52 14.43
C TRP A 361 -19.42 14.00 13.23
N THR A 362 -18.79 12.84 13.42
CA THR A 362 -18.35 12.00 12.32
C THR A 362 -19.29 10.82 12.19
N MET A 363 -19.85 10.64 11.00
CA MET A 363 -20.73 9.52 10.66
C MET A 363 -19.97 8.57 9.73
N SER A 364 -19.95 7.28 10.07
CA SER A 364 -19.41 6.23 9.21
C SER A 364 -20.52 5.26 8.84
N VAL A 365 -20.80 5.14 7.55
CA VAL A 365 -21.82 4.25 7.00
C VAL A 365 -21.13 3.06 6.33
N SER A 366 -21.21 1.88 6.93
CA SER A 366 -20.90 0.60 6.29
C SER A 366 -22.17 0.07 5.64
N TRP A 367 -22.27 0.21 4.31
CA TRP A 367 -23.54 -0.03 3.63
C TRP A 367 -23.97 -1.50 3.74
N GLY A 368 -25.22 -1.74 4.14
CA GLY A 368 -25.73 -3.09 4.41
C GLY A 368 -25.28 -3.72 5.73
N TYR A 369 -24.53 -3.02 6.59
CA TYR A 369 -24.10 -3.56 7.88
C TYR A 369 -24.36 -2.61 9.06
N THR A 370 -23.64 -1.49 9.16
CA THR A 370 -23.70 -0.59 10.32
C THR A 370 -23.61 0.89 9.95
N VAL A 371 -24.15 1.74 10.83
CA VAL A 371 -23.85 3.18 10.87
C VAL A 371 -23.26 3.50 12.24
N GLN A 372 -22.17 4.26 12.29
CA GLN A 372 -21.53 4.69 13.52
C GLN A 372 -21.50 6.22 13.58
N ILE A 373 -21.91 6.80 14.70
CA ILE A 373 -21.83 8.24 14.94
C ILE A 373 -20.89 8.51 16.11
N THR A 374 -19.81 9.25 15.86
CA THR A 374 -18.84 9.64 16.88
C THR A 374 -18.92 11.14 17.17
N ARG A 375 -18.89 11.51 18.46
CA ARG A 375 -18.92 12.90 18.98
C ARG A 375 -17.57 13.59 18.87
N THR A 376 -17.07 13.74 17.65
CA THR A 376 -15.94 14.61 17.29
C THR A 376 -15.74 14.54 15.79
N TYR A 377 -14.99 15.48 15.24
CA TYR A 377 -14.36 15.30 13.94
C TYR A 377 -13.26 14.22 14.06
N MET A 378 -13.39 13.12 13.30
CA MET A 378 -12.38 12.08 13.16
C MET A 378 -11.79 12.12 11.75
N PRO A 379 -10.47 12.28 11.58
CA PRO A 379 -9.85 12.23 10.27
C PRO A 379 -10.18 10.92 9.56
N ALA A 380 -10.42 10.96 8.25
CA ALA A 380 -10.82 9.78 7.51
C ALA A 380 -9.77 8.65 7.54
N ARG A 381 -8.46 8.99 7.50
CA ARG A 381 -7.36 8.04 7.77
C ARG A 381 -7.52 7.27 9.08
N MET A 382 -8.11 7.89 10.10
CA MET A 382 -8.42 7.21 11.36
C MET A 382 -9.68 6.36 11.24
N MET A 383 -10.68 6.81 10.50
CA MET A 383 -11.91 6.05 10.23
C MET A 383 -11.69 4.80 9.39
N GLU A 384 -10.65 4.78 8.54
CA GLU A 384 -10.18 3.62 7.77
C GLU A 384 -9.46 2.55 8.62
N MET A 385 -9.11 2.86 9.87
CA MET A 385 -8.56 1.86 10.79
C MET A 385 -9.69 1.15 11.54
N PRO A 386 -9.79 -0.19 11.45
CA PRO A 386 -10.72 -0.99 12.24
C PRO A 386 -10.58 -0.71 13.74
N THR A 387 -11.72 -0.57 14.43
CA THR A 387 -11.74 -0.48 15.89
C THR A 387 -11.46 -1.84 16.50
N ARG A 388 -10.73 -1.85 17.62
CA ARG A 388 -10.35 -3.05 18.38
C ARG A 388 -11.55 -3.67 19.11
N THR A 389 -12.47 -4.27 18.36
CA THR A 389 -13.66 -4.96 18.87
C THR A 389 -13.52 -6.49 18.92
N PHE A 390 -12.40 -7.01 18.40
CA PHE A 390 -12.07 -8.42 18.30
C PHE A 390 -10.67 -8.66 18.88
N ASN A 391 -10.39 -9.90 19.27
CA ASN A 391 -9.08 -10.36 19.74
C ASN A 391 -8.33 -11.07 18.62
N ASP A 392 -7.03 -11.28 18.83
CA ASP A 392 -6.25 -12.11 17.92
C ASP A 392 -6.71 -13.59 17.94
N TRP A 393 -6.22 -14.37 16.98
CA TRP A 393 -6.53 -15.80 16.84
C TRP A 393 -6.22 -16.63 18.11
N HIS A 394 -5.26 -16.19 18.92
CA HIS A 394 -4.87 -16.84 20.17
C HIS A 394 -5.68 -16.34 21.38
N LYS A 395 -6.79 -15.61 21.12
CA LYS A 395 -7.68 -15.01 22.12
C LYS A 395 -6.97 -14.03 23.05
N ARG A 396 -5.91 -13.39 22.57
CA ARG A 396 -5.18 -12.34 23.29
C ARG A 396 -5.59 -10.97 22.78
N HIS A 397 -5.55 -10.00 23.67
CA HIS A 397 -5.75 -8.58 23.33
C HIS A 397 -4.45 -7.98 22.77
N ASP A 398 -3.78 -8.71 21.88
CA ASP A 398 -2.51 -8.33 21.28
C ASP A 398 -2.72 -7.94 19.81
N PHE A 399 -2.95 -6.65 19.62
CA PHE A 399 -3.22 -6.07 18.30
C PHE A 399 -1.98 -5.93 17.43
N THR A 400 -0.79 -6.25 17.96
CA THR A 400 0.45 -6.28 17.17
C THR A 400 0.56 -7.57 16.35
N ASN A 401 -0.20 -8.61 16.70
CA ASN A 401 -0.30 -9.88 15.96
C ASN A 401 -1.27 -9.83 14.77
N LEU A 402 -1.86 -8.68 14.45
CA LEU A 402 -2.75 -8.52 13.31
C LEU A 402 -1.95 -8.09 12.07
N ALA A 403 -2.33 -8.58 10.90
CA ALA A 403 -1.70 -8.23 9.62
C ALA A 403 -2.08 -6.83 9.11
N PHE A 404 -2.77 -6.03 9.92
CA PHE A 404 -3.24 -4.69 9.60
C PHE A 404 -3.33 -3.81 10.85
N ASN A 405 -3.31 -2.50 10.65
CA ASN A 405 -3.37 -1.52 11.73
C ASN A 405 -4.78 -1.43 12.32
N THR A 406 -4.88 -1.34 13.64
CA THR A 406 -6.14 -1.13 14.37
C THR A 406 -6.06 0.06 15.30
N ARG A 407 -7.20 0.65 15.61
CA ARG A 407 -7.32 1.74 16.58
C ARG A 407 -8.16 1.35 17.80
N PRO A 408 -7.92 1.97 18.98
CA PRO A 408 -8.82 1.85 20.11
C PRO A 408 -10.27 2.17 19.73
N ILE A 409 -11.24 1.52 20.38
CA ILE A 409 -12.66 1.85 20.19
C ILE A 409 -12.90 3.33 20.50
N THR A 410 -12.25 3.82 21.56
CA THR A 410 -12.33 5.20 22.04
C THR A 410 -10.99 5.68 22.58
N TYR A 411 -10.64 6.94 22.36
CA TYR A 411 -9.55 7.59 23.12
C TYR A 411 -10.04 8.14 24.47
N THR A 412 -11.33 8.42 24.54
CA THR A 412 -12.04 8.91 25.74
C THR A 412 -13.45 8.33 25.75
N ASP A 413 -14.00 8.08 26.92
CA ASP A 413 -15.34 7.49 27.10
C ASP A 413 -16.46 8.16 26.28
N CYS A 414 -16.41 9.48 26.11
CA CYS A 414 -17.45 10.22 25.41
C CYS A 414 -17.32 10.22 23.87
N GLN A 415 -16.15 9.82 23.36
CA GLN A 415 -15.95 9.58 21.93
C GLN A 415 -16.46 8.19 21.50
N ARG A 416 -17.08 7.42 22.41
CA ARG A 416 -17.67 6.12 22.09
C ARG A 416 -18.69 6.24 20.95
N PRO A 417 -18.45 5.60 19.80
CA PRO A 417 -19.39 5.67 18.69
C PRO A 417 -20.74 5.10 19.12
N ARG A 418 -21.83 5.77 18.77
CA ARG A 418 -23.16 5.16 18.80
C ARG A 418 -23.31 4.29 17.57
N VAL A 419 -23.57 3.01 17.77
CA VAL A 419 -23.64 2.01 16.71
C VAL A 419 -25.10 1.69 16.39
N PHE A 420 -25.42 1.72 15.10
CA PHE A 420 -26.72 1.37 14.56
C PHE A 420 -26.52 0.19 13.61
N TYR A 421 -27.19 -0.93 13.86
CA TYR A 421 -27.10 -2.11 13.00
C TYR A 421 -28.24 -2.13 11.98
N LEU A 422 -27.98 -2.70 10.81
CA LEU A 422 -29.00 -2.92 9.80
C LEU A 422 -30.21 -3.64 10.43
N SER A 423 -31.39 -3.12 10.17
CA SER A 423 -32.67 -3.73 10.51
C SER A 423 -33.37 -4.24 9.26
N ARG A 424 -33.50 -3.38 8.24
CA ARG A 424 -34.21 -3.68 6.98
C ARG A 424 -33.44 -3.14 5.77
N ALA A 425 -33.58 -3.82 4.64
CA ALA A 425 -33.04 -3.39 3.35
C ALA A 425 -34.02 -3.78 2.24
N PHE A 426 -34.36 -2.82 1.37
CA PHE A 426 -35.28 -3.06 0.25
C PHE A 426 -35.02 -2.08 -0.90
N SER A 427 -35.46 -2.45 -2.10
CA SER A 427 -35.45 -1.56 -3.27
C SER A 427 -36.72 -0.70 -3.28
N ASN A 428 -36.59 0.59 -3.58
CA ASN A 428 -37.70 1.48 -3.89
C ASN A 428 -37.77 1.66 -5.41
N SER A 429 -38.78 1.05 -6.03
CA SER A 429 -39.00 1.08 -7.49
C SER A 429 -39.35 2.49 -8.01
N SER A 430 -39.99 3.33 -7.19
CA SER A 430 -40.41 4.67 -7.61
C SER A 430 -39.24 5.65 -7.79
N SER A 431 -38.12 5.42 -7.10
CA SER A 431 -36.96 6.33 -7.11
C SER A 431 -35.67 5.68 -7.62
N ASP A 432 -35.72 4.42 -8.06
CA ASP A 432 -34.56 3.62 -8.46
C ASP A 432 -33.42 3.66 -7.42
N THR A 433 -33.80 3.53 -6.13
CA THR A 433 -32.87 3.59 -4.99
C THR A 433 -33.07 2.40 -4.08
N THR A 434 -31.97 1.92 -3.51
CA THR A 434 -31.98 1.06 -2.32
C THR A 434 -32.17 1.89 -1.06
N ILE A 435 -32.98 1.39 -0.15
CA ILE A 435 -33.21 1.96 1.17
C ILE A 435 -32.73 0.96 2.21
N THR A 436 -31.82 1.39 3.09
CA THR A 436 -31.38 0.60 4.25
C THR A 436 -31.72 1.34 5.53
N GLU A 437 -32.30 0.63 6.47
CA GLU A 437 -32.69 1.15 7.77
C GLU A 437 -31.83 0.52 8.86
N TYR A 438 -31.35 1.34 9.79
CA TYR A 438 -30.46 0.95 10.87
C TYR A 438 -31.09 1.35 12.20
N LEU A 439 -31.11 0.42 13.15
CA LEU A 439 -31.64 0.66 14.50
C LEU A 439 -30.49 0.73 15.50
N ARG A 440 -30.64 1.62 16.47
CA ARG A 440 -29.63 1.79 17.52
C ARG A 440 -29.43 0.51 18.30
N HIS A 441 -28.17 0.20 18.60
CA HIS A 441 -27.82 -0.79 19.59
C HIS A 441 -27.56 -0.12 20.94
N ASP A 442 -28.44 -0.41 21.89
CA ASP A 442 -28.32 0.08 23.26
C ASP A 442 -27.21 -0.71 23.97
N GLU A 443 -26.01 -0.15 23.98
CA GLU A 443 -24.95 -0.49 24.92
C GLU A 443 -24.92 0.50 26.08
N TRP A 444 -24.18 0.16 27.13
CA TRP A 444 -23.91 1.13 28.19
C TRP A 444 -23.06 2.27 27.63
N TYR A 445 -23.55 3.51 27.78
CA TYR A 445 -22.84 4.72 27.40
C TYR A 445 -22.67 5.62 28.63
N PRO A 446 -21.44 6.06 28.94
CA PRO A 446 -21.20 6.96 30.04
C PRO A 446 -21.87 8.32 29.79
N LYS A 447 -22.49 8.88 30.83
CA LYS A 447 -22.98 10.26 30.77
C LYS A 447 -21.79 11.20 30.67
N CYS A 448 -21.80 12.01 29.64
CA CYS A 448 -20.66 12.82 29.25
C CYS A 448 -21.09 14.25 28.94
N ASP A 449 -20.69 15.17 29.80
CA ASP A 449 -20.78 16.60 29.54
C ASP A 449 -19.61 17.02 28.66
N TRP A 450 -19.83 17.03 27.35
CA TRP A 450 -18.79 17.19 26.33
C TRP A 450 -19.02 18.45 25.48
N GLY A 451 -20.07 19.23 25.73
CA GLY A 451 -20.43 20.39 24.93
C GLY A 451 -20.79 20.12 23.45
N ILE A 452 -20.68 18.88 22.99
CA ILE A 452 -21.10 18.39 21.67
C ILE A 452 -22.42 17.63 21.82
N ALA A 453 -23.37 17.85 20.91
CA ALA A 453 -24.66 17.17 20.93
C ALA A 453 -24.49 15.64 21.05
N ASP A 454 -25.31 14.99 21.89
CA ASP A 454 -25.28 13.54 22.04
C ASP A 454 -26.24 12.90 21.03
N PRO A 455 -25.78 11.97 20.17
CA PRO A 455 -26.66 11.27 19.22
C PRO A 455 -27.59 10.24 19.89
N SER A 456 -27.65 10.16 21.22
CA SER A 456 -28.49 9.22 21.98
C SER A 456 -30.00 9.48 21.87
N ASP A 457 -30.46 10.54 21.21
CA ASP A 457 -31.88 10.72 20.89
C ASP A 457 -32.25 10.07 19.54
N ILE A 458 -31.25 9.65 18.75
CA ILE A 458 -31.47 8.98 17.47
C ILE A 458 -31.67 7.49 17.73
N ASN A 459 -32.83 6.97 17.31
CA ASN A 459 -33.17 5.54 17.41
C ASN A 459 -33.05 4.82 16.06
N GLN A 460 -33.22 5.54 14.96
CA GLN A 460 -33.24 4.99 13.61
C GLN A 460 -32.49 5.90 12.63
N ILE A 461 -31.76 5.30 11.70
CA ILE A 461 -31.12 5.97 10.58
C ILE A 461 -31.60 5.30 9.30
N VAL A 462 -31.97 6.10 8.30
CA VAL A 462 -32.37 5.63 6.97
C VAL A 462 -31.38 6.14 5.95
N VAL A 463 -30.80 5.24 5.17
CA VAL A 463 -29.83 5.56 4.11
C VAL A 463 -30.48 5.28 2.76
N HIS A 464 -30.56 6.31 1.93
CA HIS A 464 -31.00 6.23 0.55
C HIS A 464 -29.78 6.18 -0.36
N LYS A 465 -29.68 5.16 -1.20
CA LYS A 465 -28.53 4.96 -2.08
C LYS A 465 -28.98 4.43 -3.44
N LYS A 466 -28.47 5.01 -4.52
CA LYS A 466 -28.61 4.41 -5.86
C LYS A 466 -27.74 3.15 -5.99
N PRO A 467 -28.25 2.03 -6.52
CA PRO A 467 -27.42 0.86 -6.83
C PRO A 467 -26.21 1.25 -7.67
N ASN A 468 -25.04 0.67 -7.38
CA ASN A 468 -23.83 0.88 -8.17
C ASN A 468 -23.07 -0.44 -8.37
N PRO A 469 -23.67 -1.41 -9.09
CA PRO A 469 -23.07 -2.72 -9.32
C PRO A 469 -21.70 -2.59 -10.01
N ASP A 470 -21.50 -1.54 -10.82
CA ASP A 470 -20.26 -1.31 -11.57
C ASP A 470 -19.24 -0.40 -10.88
N ARG A 471 -19.36 -0.16 -9.58
CA ARG A 471 -18.42 0.73 -8.85
C ARG A 471 -16.95 0.37 -9.04
N TRP A 472 -16.64 -0.92 -9.20
CA TRP A 472 -15.27 -1.42 -9.31
C TRP A 472 -14.70 -1.31 -10.74
N ASN A 473 -15.51 -0.85 -11.70
CA ASN A 473 -15.12 -0.64 -13.10
C ASN A 473 -15.10 0.86 -13.46
N LYS A 474 -15.14 1.76 -12.46
CA LYS A 474 -15.27 3.21 -12.66
C LYS A 474 -14.04 3.94 -12.12
N LEU A 475 -13.50 4.85 -12.92
CA LEU A 475 -12.58 5.89 -12.48
C LEU A 475 -13.39 7.12 -12.06
N VAL A 476 -13.20 7.60 -10.83
CA VAL A 476 -13.91 8.78 -10.30
C VAL A 476 -12.91 9.92 -10.11
N ILE A 477 -13.09 11.00 -10.86
CA ILE A 477 -12.30 12.24 -10.73
C ILE A 477 -13.22 13.30 -10.11
N ARG A 478 -12.79 13.91 -9.00
CA ARG A 478 -13.54 14.97 -8.30
C ARG A 478 -12.70 16.25 -8.21
N PHE A 479 -13.33 17.37 -8.55
CA PHE A 479 -12.75 18.70 -8.40
C PHE A 479 -13.37 19.36 -7.17
N VAL A 480 -12.53 19.74 -6.21
CA VAL A 480 -12.95 20.39 -4.96
C VAL A 480 -12.27 21.76 -4.92
N PRO A 481 -13.01 22.88 -5.02
CA PRO A 481 -12.43 24.21 -4.88
C PRO A 481 -11.76 24.39 -3.51
N SER A 482 -10.66 25.15 -3.46
CA SER A 482 -10.07 25.60 -2.19
C SER A 482 -11.06 26.51 -1.46
N GLN A 483 -10.96 26.64 -0.14
CA GLN A 483 -11.93 27.45 0.62
C GLN A 483 -11.94 28.94 0.24
N ASP A 484 -10.80 29.44 -0.21
CA ASP A 484 -10.66 30.82 -0.69
C ASP A 484 -11.18 31.00 -2.13
N SER A 485 -11.63 29.93 -2.79
CA SER A 485 -12.18 29.95 -4.15
C SER A 485 -13.57 29.31 -4.21
N LYS A 486 -14.48 29.91 -4.98
CA LYS A 486 -15.83 29.38 -5.19
C LYS A 486 -15.94 28.42 -6.37
N PHE A 487 -14.88 28.25 -7.16
CA PHE A 487 -14.92 27.38 -8.34
C PHE A 487 -13.59 26.65 -8.56
N ALA A 488 -13.69 25.49 -9.20
CA ALA A 488 -12.59 24.74 -9.76
C ALA A 488 -12.93 24.53 -11.24
N PHE A 489 -11.94 24.61 -12.12
CA PHE A 489 -12.13 24.40 -13.54
C PHE A 489 -11.09 23.43 -14.08
N VAL A 490 -11.45 22.76 -15.16
CA VAL A 490 -10.57 21.89 -15.94
C VAL A 490 -10.90 22.10 -17.41
N ASN A 491 -9.88 22.29 -18.24
CA ASN A 491 -10.08 22.49 -19.68
C ASN A 491 -10.36 21.17 -20.39
N ALA A 492 -9.58 20.13 -20.07
CA ALA A 492 -9.70 18.80 -20.64
C ALA A 492 -9.15 17.75 -19.67
N ILE A 493 -9.62 16.51 -19.81
CA ILE A 493 -9.12 15.34 -19.10
C ILE A 493 -8.82 14.28 -20.14
N GLU A 494 -7.62 13.72 -20.09
CA GLU A 494 -7.21 12.61 -20.94
C GLU A 494 -7.03 11.36 -20.06
N VAL A 495 -7.62 10.25 -20.47
CA VAL A 495 -7.50 8.95 -19.78
C VAL A 495 -7.02 7.93 -20.81
N ILE A 496 -5.79 7.46 -20.64
CA ILE A 496 -5.12 6.56 -21.58
C ILE A 496 -4.84 5.24 -20.85
N SER A 497 -5.22 4.12 -21.47
CA SER A 497 -4.88 2.80 -20.94
C SER A 497 -3.38 2.56 -21.04
N ALA A 498 -2.72 2.37 -19.90
CA ALA A 498 -1.31 2.02 -19.84
C ALA A 498 -1.12 0.52 -20.08
N PRO A 499 -0.14 0.10 -20.91
CA PRO A 499 0.19 -1.30 -21.06
C PRO A 499 0.89 -1.83 -19.80
N LYS A 500 0.79 -3.15 -19.56
CA LYS A 500 1.26 -3.77 -18.31
C LYS A 500 2.76 -3.65 -18.08
N ASP A 501 3.54 -3.56 -19.16
CA ASP A 501 4.99 -3.42 -19.15
C ASP A 501 5.45 -1.96 -19.01
N LEU A 502 4.53 -0.98 -18.96
CA LEU A 502 4.91 0.43 -18.86
C LEU A 502 5.68 0.71 -17.56
N ILE A 503 5.26 0.15 -16.43
CA ILE A 503 5.96 0.27 -15.14
C ILE A 503 6.10 -1.12 -14.55
N ALA A 504 7.34 -1.57 -14.37
CA ALA A 504 7.60 -2.83 -13.69
C ALA A 504 7.29 -2.71 -12.19
N ASP A 505 6.84 -3.80 -11.55
CA ASP A 505 6.52 -3.77 -10.12
C ASP A 505 7.77 -3.71 -9.22
N VAL A 506 8.96 -3.92 -9.80
CA VAL A 506 10.25 -4.00 -9.10
C VAL A 506 11.22 -2.96 -9.65
N ALA A 507 11.97 -2.30 -8.76
CA ALA A 507 13.06 -1.39 -9.10
C ALA A 507 14.22 -1.49 -8.10
N THR A 508 15.31 -0.78 -8.39
CA THR A 508 16.47 -0.69 -7.51
C THR A 508 16.35 0.55 -6.62
N SER A 509 16.19 0.39 -5.31
CA SER A 509 16.33 1.48 -4.35
C SER A 509 17.80 1.88 -4.25
N VAL A 510 18.09 3.18 -4.28
CA VAL A 510 19.46 3.72 -4.17
C VAL A 510 19.54 4.67 -2.97
N SER A 511 20.53 4.46 -2.11
CA SER A 511 20.87 5.33 -0.97
C SER A 511 22.39 5.39 -0.79
N ARG A 512 22.87 6.19 0.17
CA ARG A 512 24.28 6.19 0.58
C ARG A 512 24.81 4.82 1.05
N ASP A 513 23.95 4.00 1.62
CA ASP A 513 24.32 2.68 2.18
C ASP A 513 24.43 1.60 1.08
N GLY A 514 24.01 1.91 -0.14
CA GLY A 514 24.09 1.02 -1.30
C GLY A 514 22.78 0.91 -2.06
N THR A 515 22.57 -0.25 -2.68
CA THR A 515 21.40 -0.55 -3.51
C THR A 515 20.60 -1.71 -2.95
N ASP A 516 19.28 -1.58 -2.94
CA ASP A 516 18.33 -2.62 -2.49
C ASP A 516 17.21 -2.86 -3.51
N LYS A 517 16.43 -3.93 -3.34
CA LYS A 517 15.23 -4.17 -4.17
C LYS A 517 14.02 -3.45 -3.58
N PHE A 518 13.31 -2.72 -4.43
CA PHE A 518 12.01 -2.12 -4.13
C PHE A 518 10.91 -2.85 -4.88
N ASN A 519 9.86 -3.31 -4.17
CA ASN A 519 8.72 -4.02 -4.75
C ASN A 519 7.42 -3.22 -4.55
N GLY A 520 6.41 -3.46 -5.40
CA GLY A 520 5.09 -2.83 -5.29
C GLY A 520 4.98 -1.48 -6.00
N LEU A 521 5.83 -1.20 -6.99
CA LEU A 521 5.75 0.03 -7.79
C LEU A 521 4.42 0.17 -8.54
N ALA A 522 3.85 -0.94 -9.03
CA ALA A 522 2.60 -0.90 -9.81
C ALA A 522 1.39 -0.46 -8.97
N LYS A 523 1.53 -0.43 -7.64
CA LYS A 523 0.49 0.04 -6.69
C LYS A 523 0.65 1.50 -6.27
N GLN A 524 1.73 2.15 -6.68
CA GLN A 524 2.00 3.55 -6.32
C GLN A 524 1.36 4.49 -7.35
N ALA A 525 0.72 5.55 -6.88
CA ALA A 525 0.36 6.65 -7.76
C ALA A 525 1.61 7.46 -8.08
N MET A 526 1.76 7.89 -9.33
CA MET A 526 2.96 8.59 -9.79
C MET A 526 2.58 9.86 -10.56
N GLU A 527 3.32 10.93 -10.31
CA GLU A 527 3.28 12.18 -11.07
C GLU A 527 4.58 12.32 -11.85
N VAL A 528 4.52 12.41 -13.18
CA VAL A 528 5.70 12.67 -14.00
C VAL A 528 6.13 14.11 -13.80
N VAL A 529 7.32 14.32 -13.23
CA VAL A 529 7.90 15.65 -12.99
C VAL A 529 8.82 16.04 -14.14
N TYR A 530 9.65 15.11 -14.61
CA TYR A 530 10.55 15.32 -15.73
C TYR A 530 10.46 14.17 -16.73
N ARG A 531 10.55 14.52 -18.03
CA ARG A 531 10.63 13.57 -19.14
C ARG A 531 11.52 14.17 -20.21
N ILE A 532 12.70 13.57 -20.37
CA ILE A 532 13.84 14.17 -21.06
C ILE A 532 14.28 13.27 -22.22
N ASN A 533 14.39 13.85 -23.40
CA ASN A 533 15.02 13.26 -24.58
C ASN A 533 16.48 13.72 -24.66
N VAL A 534 17.41 12.84 -24.31
CA VAL A 534 18.83 13.19 -24.14
C VAL A 534 19.54 13.23 -25.48
N GLY A 535 20.18 14.37 -25.79
CA GLY A 535 20.84 14.62 -27.06
C GLY A 535 19.88 14.84 -28.24
N GLY A 536 18.57 14.76 -27.99
CA GLY A 536 17.53 14.85 -29.00
C GLY A 536 16.75 16.17 -29.02
N ARG A 537 15.82 16.27 -29.95
CA ARG A 537 14.86 17.39 -30.04
C ARG A 537 13.62 17.09 -29.20
N LYS A 538 12.81 18.12 -28.96
CA LYS A 538 11.52 17.98 -28.29
C LYS A 538 10.63 16.99 -29.04
N VAL A 539 10.14 15.97 -28.35
CA VAL A 539 9.12 15.04 -28.86
C VAL A 539 7.76 15.53 -28.39
N THR A 540 6.83 15.69 -29.32
CA THR A 540 5.46 16.13 -29.03
C THR A 540 4.52 14.93 -28.98
N PRO A 541 3.29 15.08 -28.45
CA PRO A 541 2.31 13.99 -28.38
C PRO A 541 2.04 13.29 -29.73
N PHE A 542 2.09 14.03 -30.85
CA PHE A 542 1.93 13.48 -32.20
C PHE A 542 3.04 12.53 -32.64
N ASN A 543 4.21 12.62 -32.00
CA ASN A 543 5.41 11.86 -32.31
C ASN A 543 5.76 10.88 -31.16
N ASP A 544 4.87 10.72 -30.17
CA ASP A 544 4.99 9.79 -29.05
C ASP A 544 3.90 8.71 -29.12
N THR A 545 4.16 7.56 -28.51
CA THR A 545 3.27 6.40 -28.52
C THR A 545 2.11 6.48 -27.53
N LEU A 546 2.25 7.28 -26.48
CA LEU A 546 1.29 7.44 -25.39
C LEU A 546 0.92 8.91 -25.17
N TRP A 547 1.00 9.72 -26.23
CA TRP A 547 0.66 11.15 -26.20
C TRP A 547 1.51 11.99 -25.24
N ARG A 548 2.73 11.54 -24.92
CA ARG A 548 3.65 12.21 -24.00
C ARG A 548 4.48 13.29 -24.70
N THR A 549 4.99 14.22 -23.91
CA THR A 549 5.98 15.21 -24.37
C THR A 549 7.33 14.94 -23.73
N TRP A 550 8.39 14.88 -24.54
CA TRP A 550 9.77 14.75 -24.07
C TRP A 550 10.53 16.04 -24.35
N LEU A 551 11.18 16.59 -23.33
CA LEU A 551 11.93 17.85 -23.41
C LEU A 551 13.41 17.57 -23.76
N PRO A 552 14.10 18.47 -24.49
CA PRO A 552 15.55 18.39 -24.66
C PRO A 552 16.28 18.44 -23.31
N ASP A 553 17.47 17.86 -23.24
CA ASP A 553 18.26 17.77 -22.01
C ASP A 553 19.13 18.99 -21.68
N ASP A 554 19.27 19.92 -22.63
CA ASP A 554 20.24 21.02 -22.55
C ASP A 554 20.11 21.91 -21.30
N ASP A 555 18.89 22.17 -20.84
CA ASP A 555 18.63 23.00 -19.65
C ASP A 555 18.97 22.30 -18.32
N PHE A 556 19.10 20.97 -18.35
CA PHE A 556 19.31 20.13 -17.16
C PHE A 556 20.75 19.62 -17.05
N PHE A 557 21.49 19.65 -18.16
CA PHE A 557 22.85 19.14 -18.24
C PHE A 557 23.84 20.07 -17.53
N LYS A 558 24.52 19.59 -16.49
CA LYS A 558 25.43 20.40 -15.64
C LYS A 558 26.90 20.27 -16.01
N THR A 559 27.36 19.05 -16.23
CA THR A 559 28.79 18.76 -16.35
C THR A 559 29.08 18.29 -17.76
N GLY A 560 29.76 19.14 -18.51
CA GLY A 560 30.30 18.82 -19.81
C GLY A 560 31.45 19.76 -20.10
N ASP A 561 32.62 19.47 -19.52
CA ASP A 561 33.86 19.83 -20.20
C ASP A 561 33.75 19.28 -21.65
N GLY A 562 34.45 19.86 -22.62
CA GLY A 562 34.23 19.63 -24.06
C GLY A 562 34.39 18.19 -24.62
N SER A 563 34.24 17.14 -23.80
CA SER A 563 34.23 15.70 -24.11
C SER A 563 32.84 15.09 -24.33
N SER A 564 31.72 15.80 -24.03
CA SER A 564 30.37 15.30 -24.32
C SER A 564 29.90 15.66 -25.74
N GLU A 565 29.25 14.72 -26.43
CA GLU A 565 28.77 14.90 -27.80
C GLU A 565 27.34 14.37 -27.96
N LYS A 566 26.51 15.07 -28.72
CA LYS A 566 25.17 14.59 -29.10
C LYS A 566 25.29 13.68 -30.33
N THR A 567 24.68 12.51 -30.27
CA THR A 567 24.66 11.53 -31.36
C THR A 567 23.24 11.28 -31.83
N TYR A 568 23.08 11.11 -33.14
CA TYR A 568 21.82 10.76 -33.80
C TYR A 568 21.99 9.53 -34.69
N PHE A 569 20.99 8.64 -34.67
CA PHE A 569 20.97 7.41 -35.43
C PHE A 569 19.81 7.38 -36.41
N THR A 570 20.13 7.18 -37.69
CA THR A 570 19.15 7.14 -38.79
C THR A 570 18.61 5.73 -39.06
N GLY A 571 19.18 4.70 -38.43
CA GLY A 571 18.76 3.32 -38.62
C GLY A 571 17.51 2.96 -37.82
N ARG A 572 17.05 1.72 -37.99
CA ARG A 572 15.87 1.20 -37.30
C ARG A 572 16.21 0.74 -35.88
N ILE A 573 15.48 1.26 -34.89
CA ILE A 573 15.53 0.79 -33.51
C ILE A 573 14.91 -0.62 -33.40
N LYS A 574 15.62 -1.54 -32.75
CA LYS A 574 15.30 -2.96 -32.67
C LYS A 574 14.76 -3.31 -31.28
N TYR A 575 13.47 -3.12 -31.08
CA TYR A 575 12.77 -3.49 -29.85
C TYR A 575 12.80 -5.01 -29.62
N ARG A 576 13.18 -5.47 -28.42
CA ARG A 576 13.32 -6.89 -28.05
C ARG A 576 12.56 -7.20 -26.77
N SER A 577 12.11 -8.45 -26.64
CA SER A 577 11.44 -8.93 -25.43
C SER A 577 12.38 -8.89 -24.23
N GLY A 578 11.93 -8.28 -23.12
CA GLY A 578 12.71 -8.10 -21.91
C GLY A 578 13.60 -6.85 -21.89
N GLY A 579 13.56 -6.02 -22.94
CA GLY A 579 14.06 -4.65 -22.95
C GLY A 579 12.92 -3.64 -22.91
N ALA A 580 13.16 -2.41 -23.37
CA ALA A 580 12.09 -1.43 -23.48
C ALA A 580 11.14 -1.76 -24.65
N SER A 581 9.84 -1.51 -24.48
CA SER A 581 8.87 -1.50 -25.56
C SER A 581 8.73 -0.12 -26.19
N ARG A 582 8.00 -0.03 -27.31
CA ARG A 582 7.75 1.24 -28.01
C ARG A 582 6.86 2.17 -27.17
N GLU A 583 6.01 1.58 -26.35
CA GLU A 583 5.16 2.27 -25.38
C GLU A 583 5.98 2.80 -24.20
N VAL A 584 7.02 2.07 -23.75
CA VAL A 584 7.96 2.58 -22.74
C VAL A 584 8.70 3.81 -23.26
N GLY A 585 9.26 3.78 -24.47
CA GLY A 585 9.90 4.95 -25.09
C GLY A 585 9.84 4.89 -26.62
N PRO A 586 9.50 6.00 -27.31
CA PRO A 586 9.38 6.02 -28.76
C PRO A 586 10.76 6.03 -29.44
N ASP A 587 10.78 5.70 -30.73
CA ASP A 587 12.01 5.69 -31.56
C ASP A 587 12.75 7.03 -31.47
N ASN A 588 12.01 8.14 -31.34
CA ASN A 588 12.56 9.50 -31.23
C ASN A 588 13.36 9.79 -29.95
N VAL A 589 13.26 8.91 -28.94
CA VAL A 589 14.09 8.96 -27.74
C VAL A 589 15.32 8.06 -27.92
N TYR A 590 15.12 6.86 -28.46
CA TYR A 590 16.20 5.89 -28.62
C TYR A 590 17.11 6.14 -29.84
N ASN A 591 16.69 6.98 -30.79
CA ASN A 591 17.52 7.41 -31.93
C ASN A 591 18.47 8.56 -31.60
N THR A 592 18.37 9.12 -30.40
CA THR A 592 19.23 10.21 -29.92
C THR A 592 19.93 9.80 -28.63
N ALA A 593 21.13 10.32 -28.42
CA ALA A 593 21.86 10.16 -27.17
C ALA A 593 22.84 11.30 -26.95
N ARG A 594 23.28 11.45 -25.70
CA ARG A 594 24.54 12.13 -25.37
C ARG A 594 25.57 11.08 -24.97
N VAL A 595 26.78 11.20 -25.53
CA VAL A 595 27.89 10.28 -25.30
C VAL A 595 29.11 11.03 -24.74
N SER A 596 29.89 10.34 -23.92
CA SER A 596 31.21 10.81 -23.49
C SER A 596 32.31 10.11 -24.30
N LYS A 597 33.29 10.86 -24.81
CA LYS A 597 34.45 10.33 -25.54
C LYS A 597 35.75 10.58 -24.77
N ARG A 598 36.63 9.57 -24.72
CA ARG A 598 37.86 9.49 -23.91
C ARG A 598 38.96 10.53 -24.19
N SER A 599 38.73 11.49 -25.09
CA SER A 599 39.78 12.36 -25.63
C SER A 599 40.38 13.37 -24.63
N ARG A 600 39.70 13.70 -23.50
CA ARG A 600 40.15 14.74 -22.54
C ARG A 600 39.78 14.51 -21.06
N GLY A 601 39.81 13.26 -20.58
CA GLY A 601 39.67 12.94 -19.15
C GLY A 601 38.42 12.11 -18.80
N LEU A 602 38.50 11.39 -17.67
CA LEU A 602 37.42 10.55 -17.11
C LEU A 602 36.44 11.44 -16.34
N VAL A 603 35.47 12.03 -17.03
CA VAL A 603 34.45 12.90 -16.41
C VAL A 603 33.07 12.28 -16.59
N ASP A 604 32.32 12.24 -15.50
CA ASP A 604 30.93 11.80 -15.50
C ASP A 604 30.04 12.86 -16.16
N MET A 605 29.15 12.43 -17.04
CA MET A 605 28.09 13.27 -17.57
C MET A 605 26.97 13.33 -16.54
N SER A 606 26.57 14.53 -16.13
CA SER A 606 25.58 14.72 -15.05
C SER A 606 24.45 15.67 -15.45
N TRP A 607 23.23 15.30 -15.04
CA TRP A 607 22.01 16.11 -15.18
C TRP A 607 21.38 16.33 -13.81
N ASP A 608 20.94 17.55 -13.54
CA ASP A 608 20.33 17.93 -12.27
C ASP A 608 18.87 18.35 -12.44
N PHE A 609 18.04 17.80 -11.56
CA PHE A 609 16.60 17.96 -11.57
C PHE A 609 16.10 18.46 -10.22
N PRO A 610 15.73 19.74 -10.10
CA PRO A 610 15.13 20.27 -8.87
C PRO A 610 13.84 19.52 -8.51
N VAL A 611 13.70 19.05 -7.28
CA VAL A 611 12.50 18.30 -6.83
C VAL A 611 11.96 18.78 -5.49
N THR A 612 10.72 18.40 -5.19
CA THR A 612 10.07 18.70 -3.91
C THR A 612 10.52 17.70 -2.83
N ALA A 613 10.87 18.20 -1.64
CA ALA A 613 11.17 17.36 -0.49
C ALA A 613 9.93 16.59 0.01
N GLY A 614 10.15 15.49 0.75
CA GLY A 614 9.09 14.72 1.41
C GLY A 614 8.45 13.62 0.55
N TYR A 615 9.05 13.30 -0.59
CA TYR A 615 8.59 12.27 -1.53
C TYR A 615 9.73 11.36 -1.95
N LYS A 616 9.38 10.12 -2.29
CA LYS A 616 10.25 9.24 -3.06
C LYS A 616 10.04 9.47 -4.55
N TYR A 617 11.06 9.21 -5.34
CA TYR A 617 11.03 9.40 -6.79
C TYR A 617 11.49 8.14 -7.50
N LEU A 618 10.72 7.74 -8.52
CA LEU A 618 11.12 6.75 -9.51
C LEU A 618 11.90 7.47 -10.61
N ILE A 619 13.12 7.04 -10.87
CA ILE A 619 13.99 7.54 -11.93
C ILE A 619 14.14 6.42 -12.95
N ARG A 620 13.64 6.63 -14.16
CA ARG A 620 13.86 5.73 -15.28
C ARG A 620 14.91 6.29 -16.21
N MET A 621 15.97 5.53 -16.43
CA MET A 621 17.01 5.87 -17.40
C MET A 621 16.87 5.00 -18.65
N HIS A 622 16.85 5.63 -19.82
CA HIS A 622 16.69 4.98 -21.11
C HIS A 622 18.03 4.88 -21.83
N PHE A 623 18.34 3.68 -22.34
CA PHE A 623 19.59 3.36 -23.00
C PHE A 623 19.34 2.65 -24.33
N CYS A 624 20.14 2.97 -25.34
CA CYS A 624 20.18 2.28 -26.61
C CYS A 624 21.55 2.54 -27.25
N ASP A 625 22.33 1.47 -27.45
CA ASP A 625 23.66 1.62 -28.04
C ASP A 625 23.55 1.91 -29.53
N ILE A 626 23.60 3.21 -29.85
CA ILE A 626 23.57 3.74 -31.21
C ILE A 626 24.92 4.30 -31.67
N ALA A 627 25.96 4.19 -30.83
CA ALA A 627 27.24 4.88 -31.03
C ALA A 627 28.42 3.90 -31.13
N SER A 628 28.34 2.72 -30.53
CA SER A 628 29.41 1.71 -30.62
C SER A 628 29.50 1.09 -32.02
N LYS A 629 30.73 0.84 -32.47
CA LYS A 629 31.00 0.16 -33.76
C LYS A 629 30.68 -1.35 -33.71
N SER A 630 30.78 -1.97 -32.53
CA SER A 630 30.49 -3.39 -32.32
C SER A 630 30.02 -3.64 -30.89
N LEU A 631 29.40 -4.80 -30.66
CA LEU A 631 29.01 -5.27 -29.33
C LEU A 631 30.23 -5.43 -28.40
N GLY A 632 29.98 -5.34 -27.09
CA GLY A 632 30.98 -5.61 -26.04
C GLY A 632 32.06 -4.54 -25.89
N ARG A 633 31.85 -3.33 -26.42
CA ARG A 633 32.81 -2.22 -26.33
C ARG A 633 32.46 -1.15 -25.29
N LEU A 634 31.22 -1.12 -24.82
CA LEU A 634 30.69 -0.07 -23.96
C LEU A 634 30.31 -0.63 -22.58
N TYR A 635 31.09 -0.23 -21.58
CA TYR A 635 30.80 -0.47 -20.17
C TYR A 635 30.79 0.88 -19.45
N PHE A 636 29.81 1.13 -18.60
CA PHE A 636 29.77 2.41 -17.88
C PHE A 636 29.08 2.27 -16.54
N ASN A 637 29.40 3.18 -15.63
CA ASN A 637 28.79 3.24 -14.32
C ASN A 637 27.59 4.21 -14.36
N VAL A 638 26.54 3.86 -13.62
CA VAL A 638 25.37 4.70 -13.43
C VAL A 638 25.37 5.18 -11.99
N TYR A 639 25.22 6.48 -11.79
CA TYR A 639 25.16 7.11 -10.47
C TYR A 639 23.87 7.89 -10.31
N ILE A 640 23.29 7.83 -9.12
CA ILE A 640 22.14 8.63 -8.71
C ILE A 640 22.51 9.35 -7.41
N ASN A 641 22.41 10.67 -7.40
CA ASN A 641 22.84 11.55 -6.31
C ASN A 641 24.31 11.30 -5.88
N GLY A 642 25.17 10.93 -6.83
CA GLY A 642 26.57 10.57 -6.58
C GLY A 642 26.79 9.16 -6.02
N ASN A 643 25.73 8.43 -5.65
CA ASN A 643 25.81 7.04 -5.21
C ASN A 643 25.85 6.10 -6.42
N LEU A 644 26.72 5.08 -6.37
CA LEU A 644 26.84 4.07 -7.43
C LEU A 644 25.57 3.20 -7.47
N ALA A 645 24.76 3.37 -8.51
CA ALA A 645 23.48 2.68 -8.69
C ALA A 645 23.60 1.42 -9.57
N TYR A 646 24.53 1.44 -10.53
CA TYR A 646 24.85 0.28 -11.35
C TYR A 646 26.33 0.32 -11.74
N GLN A 647 27.07 -0.73 -11.40
CA GLN A 647 28.49 -0.84 -11.73
C GLN A 647 28.71 -1.60 -13.05
N ASP A 648 29.63 -1.12 -13.87
CA ASP A 648 30.10 -1.79 -15.10
C ASP A 648 28.96 -2.26 -16.01
N PHE A 649 27.98 -1.39 -16.25
CA PHE A 649 26.78 -1.74 -17.00
C PHE A 649 27.14 -2.15 -18.44
N ASP A 650 26.90 -3.43 -18.74
CA ASP A 650 27.04 -4.01 -20.08
C ASP A 650 25.72 -3.86 -20.85
N LEU A 651 25.61 -2.80 -21.63
CA LEU A 651 24.42 -2.54 -22.43
C LEU A 651 24.24 -3.57 -23.55
N SER A 652 25.32 -4.18 -24.06
CA SER A 652 25.23 -5.22 -25.09
C SER A 652 24.55 -6.46 -24.52
N TYR A 653 24.96 -6.92 -23.34
CA TYR A 653 24.35 -8.06 -22.66
C TYR A 653 22.89 -7.76 -22.26
N ALA A 654 22.63 -6.57 -21.69
CA ALA A 654 21.28 -6.17 -21.28
C ALA A 654 20.29 -6.12 -22.46
N ALA A 655 20.78 -5.70 -23.64
CA ALA A 655 19.98 -5.54 -24.85
C ALA A 655 19.98 -6.78 -25.77
N ASP A 656 20.20 -7.98 -25.23
CA ASP A 656 20.15 -9.28 -25.93
C ASP A 656 21.21 -9.41 -27.04
N ASN A 657 22.40 -8.85 -26.84
CA ASN A 657 23.51 -8.83 -27.79
C ASN A 657 23.13 -8.24 -29.17
N VAL A 658 22.31 -7.18 -29.16
CA VAL A 658 21.88 -6.47 -30.39
C VAL A 658 22.13 -4.96 -30.23
N LEU A 659 22.90 -4.37 -31.15
CA LEU A 659 23.05 -2.91 -31.24
C LEU A 659 21.74 -2.24 -31.69
N ALA A 660 21.57 -0.97 -31.32
CA ALA A 660 20.34 -0.20 -31.52
C ALA A 660 19.09 -0.89 -30.93
N SER A 661 19.27 -1.67 -29.86
CA SER A 661 18.20 -2.31 -29.10
C SER A 661 17.95 -1.54 -27.79
N PRO A 662 16.72 -1.04 -27.56
CA PRO A 662 16.38 -0.26 -26.37
C PRO A 662 16.36 -1.05 -25.06
N TYR A 663 16.83 -0.41 -24.00
CA TYR A 663 16.77 -0.88 -22.63
C TYR A 663 16.42 0.27 -21.68
N TYR A 664 15.89 -0.04 -20.50
CA TYR A 664 15.68 0.94 -19.44
C TYR A 664 15.97 0.33 -18.08
N ILE A 665 16.33 1.19 -17.11
CA ILE A 665 16.52 0.79 -15.71
C ILE A 665 15.75 1.77 -14.82
N ASP A 666 15.04 1.21 -13.84
CA ASP A 666 14.26 1.94 -12.86
C ASP A 666 14.97 1.96 -11.50
N PHE A 667 15.15 3.17 -10.96
CA PHE A 667 15.72 3.43 -9.64
C PHE A 667 14.72 4.15 -8.74
N VAL A 668 14.72 3.87 -7.44
CA VAL A 668 13.92 4.60 -6.44
C VAL A 668 14.85 5.32 -5.48
N VAL A 669 14.62 6.62 -5.29
CA VAL A 669 15.40 7.43 -4.34
C VAL A 669 14.51 8.21 -3.37
N ASP A 670 15.06 8.44 -2.19
CA ASP A 670 14.50 9.37 -1.19
C ASP A 670 15.46 10.55 -1.01
N PRO A 671 15.20 11.71 -1.65
CA PRO A 671 16.08 12.87 -1.58
C PRO A 671 16.25 13.44 -0.16
N THR A 672 15.36 13.09 0.78
CA THR A 672 15.40 13.61 2.15
C THR A 672 16.20 12.74 3.11
N ALA A 673 16.32 11.44 2.84
CA ALA A 673 17.16 10.55 3.63
C ALA A 673 18.67 10.82 3.41
N ASP A 674 19.03 11.39 2.27
CA ASP A 674 20.42 11.64 1.86
C ASP A 674 20.96 13.04 2.23
N TYR A 675 20.23 13.88 2.98
CA TYR A 675 20.69 15.23 3.37
C TYR A 675 21.08 15.32 4.86
N ASN A 676 22.34 15.66 5.14
CA ASN A 676 22.81 15.91 6.51
C ASN A 676 22.23 17.25 7.02
N ASN A 677 21.60 17.18 8.20
CA ASN A 677 20.91 18.24 8.93
C ASN A 677 21.81 19.41 9.40
N ASN A 678 22.45 20.16 8.50
CA ASN A 678 23.36 21.25 8.88
C ASN A 678 23.06 22.63 8.28
N ASN A 679 22.07 22.82 7.40
CA ASN A 679 21.69 24.18 6.94
C ASN A 679 20.18 24.26 6.64
N ASN A 680 19.41 24.63 7.67
CA ASN A 680 18.00 25.00 7.54
C ASN A 680 17.90 26.39 6.90
N ASN A 681 17.66 26.45 5.58
CA ASN A 681 16.99 27.59 4.91
C ASN A 681 16.78 27.33 3.40
N SER A 682 16.29 26.15 3.00
CA SER A 682 15.67 26.03 1.68
C SER A 682 14.44 25.11 1.70
N PRO A 683 13.25 25.61 1.26
CA PRO A 683 12.05 24.79 1.08
C PRO A 683 12.09 23.93 -0.20
N SER A 684 13.15 24.02 -1.00
CA SER A 684 13.40 23.14 -2.16
C SER A 684 14.13 21.88 -1.70
N GLY A 685 13.68 20.70 -2.13
CA GLY A 685 14.41 19.46 -1.87
C GLY A 685 15.76 19.48 -2.60
N SER A 686 16.71 18.66 -2.11
CA SER A 686 17.96 18.43 -2.84
C SER A 686 17.63 18.00 -4.28
N PRO A 687 18.27 18.60 -5.31
CA PRO A 687 18.04 18.16 -6.68
C PRO A 687 18.40 16.69 -6.80
N ILE A 688 17.66 15.98 -7.65
CA ILE A 688 18.06 14.65 -8.08
C ILE A 688 19.13 14.82 -9.15
N THR A 689 20.30 14.26 -8.92
CA THR A 689 21.39 14.23 -9.89
C THR A 689 21.46 12.84 -10.51
N VAL A 690 21.41 12.76 -11.82
CA VAL A 690 21.61 11.52 -12.57
C VAL A 690 22.92 11.64 -13.32
N SER A 691 23.80 10.64 -13.20
CA SER A 691 25.08 10.65 -13.91
C SER A 691 25.41 9.31 -14.56
N VAL A 692 26.15 9.37 -15.67
CA VAL A 692 26.79 8.21 -16.29
C VAL A 692 28.28 8.49 -16.49
N GLY A 693 29.10 7.52 -16.16
CA GLY A 693 30.55 7.67 -16.11
C GLY A 693 31.32 6.49 -16.69
N PRO A 694 32.57 6.69 -17.15
CA PRO A 694 33.39 5.61 -17.70
C PRO A 694 33.59 4.44 -16.73
N SER A 695 33.69 3.22 -17.29
CA SER A 695 34.17 2.04 -16.56
C SER A 695 35.59 1.68 -17.00
N ASN A 696 36.37 1.11 -16.07
CA ASN A 696 37.69 0.55 -16.37
C ASN A 696 37.63 -0.67 -17.32
N LYS A 697 36.45 -1.27 -17.54
CA LYS A 697 36.25 -2.38 -18.49
C LYS A 697 36.08 -1.94 -19.94
N THR A 698 35.88 -0.65 -20.19
CA THR A 698 35.67 -0.12 -21.55
C THR A 698 36.96 -0.19 -22.36
N SER A 699 36.87 -0.77 -23.57
CA SER A 699 38.02 -0.95 -24.46
C SER A 699 38.64 0.38 -24.89
N VAL A 700 39.98 0.47 -24.87
CA VAL A 700 40.80 1.70 -25.00
C VAL A 700 41.09 2.08 -26.46
N ASP A 701 40.13 1.92 -27.37
CA ASP A 701 40.32 2.34 -28.76
C ASP A 701 40.17 3.87 -28.89
N GLU A 702 41.05 4.54 -29.66
CA GLU A 702 40.91 5.96 -29.97
C GLU A 702 39.55 6.25 -30.62
N GLY A 703 38.77 7.15 -29.99
CA GLY A 703 37.42 7.50 -30.43
C GLY A 703 36.30 6.58 -29.91
N GLY A 704 36.58 5.70 -28.94
CA GLY A 704 35.58 4.92 -28.22
C GLY A 704 34.59 5.75 -27.40
N VAL A 705 33.42 5.18 -27.14
CA VAL A 705 32.38 5.76 -26.29
C VAL A 705 32.55 5.22 -24.87
N ASP A 706 32.65 6.12 -23.90
CA ASP A 706 32.88 5.78 -22.50
C ASP A 706 31.58 5.65 -21.70
N ALA A 707 30.54 6.39 -22.08
CA ALA A 707 29.22 6.36 -21.45
C ALA A 707 28.16 6.90 -22.43
N ILE A 708 26.91 6.46 -22.27
CA ILE A 708 25.78 6.87 -23.12
C ILE A 708 24.50 7.05 -22.29
N LEU A 709 23.67 8.01 -22.67
CA LEU A 709 22.30 8.14 -22.16
C LEU A 709 21.37 8.66 -23.26
N ASN A 710 20.19 8.05 -23.41
CA ASN A 710 19.21 8.37 -24.46
C ASN A 710 17.99 9.12 -23.92
N GLY A 711 17.61 8.89 -22.65
CA GLY A 711 16.46 9.55 -22.05
C GLY A 711 16.40 9.38 -20.54
N VAL A 712 15.65 10.27 -19.88
CA VAL A 712 15.40 10.21 -18.42
C VAL A 712 13.94 10.56 -18.14
N GLU A 713 13.26 9.75 -17.33
CA GLU A 713 11.98 10.11 -16.73
C GLU A 713 12.13 10.15 -15.20
N ILE A 714 11.55 11.16 -14.56
CA ILE A 714 11.51 11.29 -13.10
C ILE A 714 10.06 11.44 -12.68
N MET A 715 9.61 10.52 -11.85
CA MET A 715 8.21 10.41 -11.42
C MET A 715 8.15 10.47 -9.90
N LYS A 716 7.43 11.47 -9.36
CA LYS A 716 7.16 11.58 -7.93
C LYS A 716 6.17 10.49 -7.52
N MET A 717 6.50 9.74 -6.48
CA MET A 717 5.65 8.68 -5.94
C MET A 717 4.75 9.22 -4.84
N SER A 718 3.52 8.70 -4.74
CA SER A 718 2.61 9.05 -3.65
C SER A 718 3.25 8.78 -2.29
N ASN A 719 3.07 9.71 -1.35
CA ASN A 719 3.55 9.52 0.02
C ASN A 719 2.66 8.54 0.80
N SER A 720 2.99 8.30 2.08
CA SER A 720 2.22 7.41 2.97
C SER A 720 0.77 7.84 3.22
N MET A 721 0.38 9.05 2.81
CA MET A 721 -0.99 9.57 2.85
C MET A 721 -1.73 9.39 1.52
N GLY A 722 -1.13 8.69 0.54
CA GLY A 722 -1.67 8.55 -0.80
C GLY A 722 -1.74 9.87 -1.59
N SER A 723 -0.98 10.89 -1.18
CA SER A 723 -0.99 12.22 -1.79
C SER A 723 0.25 12.44 -2.67
N LEU A 724 0.07 13.19 -3.76
CA LEU A 724 1.14 13.72 -4.63
C LEU A 724 1.34 15.24 -4.42
N ALA A 725 0.50 15.88 -3.58
CA ALA A 725 0.44 17.33 -3.41
C ALA A 725 0.44 17.74 -1.92
N GLY A 726 1.63 17.77 -1.32
CA GLY A 726 1.87 18.08 0.08
C GLY A 726 1.42 16.99 1.09
N TYR A 727 1.33 17.42 2.35
CA TYR A 727 0.94 16.58 3.49
C TYR A 727 -0.58 16.39 3.64
N VAL A 728 -1.36 16.87 2.67
CA VAL A 728 -2.83 16.86 2.69
C VAL A 728 -3.32 15.80 1.72
N SER A 729 -4.11 14.82 2.20
CA SER A 729 -4.77 13.86 1.30
C SER A 729 -5.98 14.52 0.63
N ALA A 730 -6.41 14.02 -0.54
CA ALA A 730 -7.67 14.46 -1.17
C ALA A 730 -8.86 14.37 -0.20
N GLU A 731 -8.80 13.41 0.72
CA GLU A 731 -9.76 13.20 1.79
C GLU A 731 -9.66 14.25 2.93
N THR A 732 -8.47 14.79 3.18
CA THR A 732 -8.25 15.88 4.15
C THR A 732 -8.77 17.21 3.60
N ILE A 733 -8.63 17.48 2.29
CA ILE A 733 -9.23 18.66 1.63
C ILE A 733 -10.75 18.63 1.76
N LEU A 734 -11.34 17.43 1.60
CA LEU A 734 -12.77 17.23 1.75
C LEU A 734 -13.28 17.41 3.19
N SER A 735 -12.41 17.47 4.19
CA SER A 735 -12.82 17.24 5.57
C SER A 735 -12.54 18.33 6.60
N SER A 736 -11.91 19.49 6.34
CA SER A 736 -11.95 20.58 7.35
C SER A 736 -11.50 21.97 6.89
N CYS A 737 -12.18 22.99 7.43
CA CYS A 737 -11.49 24.11 8.05
C CYS A 737 -11.83 24.22 9.54
N PRO A 738 -10.83 24.38 10.44
CA PRO A 738 -11.09 24.78 11.81
C PRO A 738 -11.25 26.31 11.93
N ASN A 739 -12.19 26.68 12.78
CA ASN A 739 -12.52 28.06 13.15
C ASN A 739 -11.44 28.67 14.07
N ARG A 740 -11.15 29.98 13.93
CA ARG A 740 -10.06 30.75 14.60
C ARG A 740 -10.03 30.65 16.15
N ARG A 741 -11.09 30.16 16.78
CA ARG A 741 -11.26 30.12 18.25
C ARG A 741 -10.38 29.08 18.96
N ASN A 742 -10.01 27.99 18.29
CA ASN A 742 -9.21 26.92 18.89
C ASN A 742 -7.71 27.26 19.02
N LEU A 743 -7.21 28.17 18.17
CA LEU A 743 -5.83 28.63 18.22
C LEU A 743 -5.55 29.46 19.49
N SER A 744 -6.54 30.25 19.95
CA SER A 744 -6.41 31.06 21.17
C SER A 744 -6.38 30.22 22.45
N ILE A 745 -7.10 29.10 22.48
CA ILE A 745 -7.12 28.17 23.62
C ILE A 745 -5.79 27.41 23.69
N PHE A 746 -5.26 26.99 22.54
CA PHE A 746 -3.98 26.29 22.47
C PHE A 746 -2.81 27.16 22.96
N ILE A 747 -2.80 28.45 22.60
CA ILE A 747 -1.80 29.43 23.07
C ILE A 747 -1.89 29.64 24.59
N ALA A 748 -3.10 29.71 25.15
CA ALA A 748 -3.30 29.87 26.59
C ALA A 748 -2.83 28.65 27.40
N MET A 749 -3.10 27.44 26.91
CA MET A 749 -2.66 26.19 27.54
C MET A 749 -1.13 26.06 27.53
N LEU A 750 -0.49 26.45 26.43
CA LEU A 750 0.98 26.47 26.32
C LEU A 750 1.63 27.45 27.29
N ALA A 751 1.07 28.66 27.44
CA ALA A 751 1.57 29.64 28.40
C ALA A 751 1.46 29.13 29.85
N PHE A 752 0.36 28.46 30.20
CA PHE A 752 0.16 27.90 31.54
C PHE A 752 1.17 26.77 31.86
N MET A 753 1.44 25.90 30.89
CA MET A 753 2.43 24.83 31.02
C MET A 753 3.86 25.37 31.19
N CYS A 754 4.24 26.43 30.47
CA CYS A 754 5.55 27.08 30.64
C CYS A 754 5.72 27.67 32.05
N ILE A 755 4.67 28.30 32.61
CA ILE A 755 4.69 28.85 33.96
C ILE A 755 4.85 27.72 34.99
N PHE A 756 4.10 26.63 34.85
CA PHE A 756 4.16 25.50 35.77
C PHE A 756 5.54 24.82 35.77
N MET A 757 6.13 24.62 34.59
CA MET A 757 7.49 24.08 34.46
C MET A 757 8.56 25.00 35.07
N SER A 758 8.38 26.32 34.96
CA SER A 758 9.27 27.30 35.59
C SER A 758 9.21 27.20 37.11
N PHE A 759 8.02 27.09 37.69
CA PHE A 759 7.84 26.85 39.12
C PHE A 759 8.42 25.52 39.59
N TYR A 760 8.26 24.47 38.79
CA TYR A 760 8.82 23.15 39.07
C TYR A 760 10.35 23.15 39.08
N ILE A 761 10.99 23.82 38.12
CA ILE A 761 12.45 23.97 38.05
C ILE A 761 12.97 24.80 39.23
N VAL A 762 12.28 25.87 39.62
CA VAL A 762 12.66 26.68 40.79
C VAL A 762 12.53 25.88 42.09
N ALA A 763 11.48 25.07 42.24
CA ALA A 763 11.30 24.19 43.39
C ALA A 763 12.36 23.09 43.46
N GLN A 764 12.73 22.49 42.32
CA GLN A 764 13.81 21.51 42.19
C GLN A 764 15.18 22.12 42.53
N ARG A 765 15.47 23.34 42.05
CA ARG A 765 16.71 24.07 42.38
C ARG A 765 16.80 24.46 43.86
N LYS A 766 15.68 24.79 44.50
CA LYS A 766 15.64 25.05 45.94
C LYS A 766 15.94 23.77 46.75
N LYS A 767 15.42 22.62 46.30
CA LYS A 767 15.67 21.31 46.93
C LYS A 767 17.10 20.77 46.73
N ALA A 768 17.75 21.14 45.62
CA ALA A 768 19.14 20.78 45.34
C ALA A 768 20.17 21.62 46.12
N ARG A 769 19.80 22.81 46.61
CA ARG A 769 20.71 23.71 47.34
C ARG A 769 20.91 23.29 48.81
N ASP A 770 20.03 22.45 49.35
CA ASP A 770 20.04 22.05 50.76
C ASP A 770 20.82 20.75 51.05
N ASN A 771 21.43 20.10 50.03
CA ASN A 771 21.93 18.72 50.16
C ASN A 771 23.39 18.44 49.72
N TYR A 772 24.30 19.42 49.80
CA TYR A 772 25.74 19.15 49.69
C TYR A 772 26.54 19.88 50.78
N GLY A 773 26.65 19.23 51.93
CA GLY A 773 27.64 19.54 52.96
C GLY A 773 29.04 19.14 52.48
N TRP A 774 29.99 20.07 52.62
CA TRP A 774 31.39 19.91 52.27
C TRP A 774 32.08 18.84 53.13
N THR A 775 32.72 17.85 52.52
CA THR A 775 33.73 17.00 53.17
C THR A 775 35.14 17.44 52.77
N LYS A 776 35.97 17.67 53.78
CA LYS A 776 37.36 18.12 53.72
C LYS A 776 38.28 16.99 53.23
N LEU A 777 39.21 17.30 52.31
CA LEU A 777 40.37 16.44 52.04
C LEU A 777 41.49 16.81 53.03
N SER A 778 42.06 15.78 53.66
CA SER A 778 43.19 15.87 54.60
C SER A 778 44.50 16.15 53.86
N LEU A 779 45.26 17.13 54.34
CA LEU A 779 46.67 17.36 54.03
C LEU A 779 47.34 17.67 55.37
N ASP A 780 47.94 16.65 55.98
CA ASP A 780 49.04 16.87 56.92
C ASP A 780 50.32 16.95 56.09
N VAL A 781 51.14 17.98 56.34
CA VAL A 781 52.52 17.83 56.82
C VAL A 781 53.10 19.21 57.19
N LEU A 782 53.58 19.21 58.44
CA LEU A 782 54.59 20.02 59.13
C LEU A 782 54.28 21.40 59.75
N GLU A 783 54.43 21.38 61.08
CA GLU A 783 54.98 22.39 62.01
C GLU A 783 54.26 23.75 62.12
N ASP A 784 53.90 24.25 63.29
CA ASP A 784 54.68 24.32 64.53
C ASP A 784 53.74 24.58 65.73
N HIS A 785 54.08 24.05 66.90
CA HIS A 785 53.48 24.44 68.20
C HIS A 785 54.14 25.75 68.67
N PRO A 786 53.55 26.62 69.53
CA PRO A 786 52.98 26.18 70.82
C PRO A 786 51.89 27.06 71.50
N LYS A 787 51.34 26.47 72.57
CA LYS A 787 50.93 27.08 73.86
C LYS A 787 49.59 27.83 74.01
N SER A 788 48.87 27.31 75.03
CA SER A 788 48.06 28.03 76.03
C SER A 788 46.71 28.58 75.54
N GLY A 789 45.57 28.33 76.17
CA GLY A 789 45.25 27.77 77.46
C GLY A 789 43.84 28.23 77.84
N ASN A 790 43.14 27.40 78.62
CA ASN A 790 42.09 27.77 79.57
C ASN A 790 40.76 28.41 79.09
N GLN A 791 39.69 27.64 79.34
CA GLN A 791 38.71 27.88 80.41
C GLN A 791 37.24 28.28 80.08
N PHE A 792 36.37 27.55 80.79
CA PHE A 792 35.01 27.84 81.29
C PHE A 792 33.89 28.14 80.26
N ILE A 793 32.91 27.25 80.04
CA ILE A 793 31.73 26.92 80.88
C ILE A 793 30.86 28.14 81.24
N ALA A 794 29.62 28.14 80.75
CA ALA A 794 28.33 28.35 81.45
C ALA A 794 27.31 28.95 80.46
N ARG A 795 26.28 28.22 80.03
CA ARG A 795 24.98 27.88 80.67
C ARG A 795 23.89 28.94 80.47
N LYS A 796 22.77 28.42 79.95
CA LYS A 796 21.35 28.84 80.13
C LYS A 796 20.93 30.12 79.40
N ALA A 797 19.70 30.23 78.90
CA ALA A 797 18.46 29.52 79.20
C ALA A 797 17.69 29.16 77.92
#